data_AF-A0A9P8MLY8-F1
#
_entry.id   AF-A0A9P8MLY8-F1
#
_cell.length_a   1.000
_cell.length_b   1.000
_cell.length_c   1.000
_cell.angle_alpha   90.00
_cell.angle_beta   90.00
_cell.angle_gamma   90.00
#
_symmetry.space_group_name_H-M   'P 1'
#
loop_
_entity.id
_entity.type
_entity.pdbx_description
1 polymer ?
#
loop_
_entity_poly.entity_id
_entity_poly.type
_entity_poly.pdbx_seq_one_letter_code
_entity_poly.pdbx_strand_id
1 'polypeptide(L)'
;MRLLPLLLVVLAPARCDVLDSVDPLIGSTGGGNVFPGATLPYSLAKAVADVDGQNTGGFDFDGSNVTGFSALHDSGTGGNPSLGNFPLFPQLCPGDDLNRCRFRVGDRKLPYKHGSVRAAPGRFSLELESGVKADMTVSQHAALYKFQFPDPGGDGGQHPLILLDLTDLWKSRQNASVSVDQHSGRMVGNGTFLPSFGAGSYALYFCVDFFGADVVDTGVWVNSRAGTEPKRLFLTRGFNLFYLEGGAFARFAPRGPGASVTARVGISFKSAQQACRSAEAEIPHPLDDFDALEETARDQWRRKLSPIAIKSGGATRDLARSFWSGMYRTMISPQNYTGENPYWDEKRPYFDSFYCIWDGFRVQHPLLTIIDPQAQAQMIQSLLDTYKHEGWLPDCHMSMCQGWTQGGSNADILLVDAYVKNISASSPIDWALALEAVMVDAEREPLEWSHHGRGGLRSWRELGYIPYLDFDPVGFGTDSRSISRTLEYSYNDFCLATLAAGLGQPEAVRHKYMERSMNWRNLWKEDQTSVIRGKDSGFRGFFQPRYMNGTWGFQDPIACSALAGFCSLTTNPSETFEASIWQYLFFVPHATASLISLVGGDEAFISRLDYFHSSGLADISNEPVFLTVYLYHYAGRPALSAQRAHSYIPSYFNATPGGLPGNDDSGAMGAFLVFSTMGLFPIAGQNVYLISPPFFEEVNVTSPQTGKTATIRNVGFDAKYGNLSIQRATLNGEAWTRSWVGHEFFTGGGTLELFLGEGESDWARPDKPAPPPTSSSPSLSILFLHGDNSDNTLTLVRAIAWHLRSSSPPTTHTPEHARSTVTRPGCHPPAKMQGFNMGRYVPPDLEGRTTGNRLHNKRTASAAPTVRFEMPFAVWCASCPRPTLIGQGVRFNAEKRRVGAYHSTPVWSFRLRHADCGGALEMRTDPRNTAYVVVSGGTRRDDGGAADEARNMAAVVDEEREALRRNAFASLEKTIEDREQLRRADERIVGLLEASARQWDDPYAQNQRLRRAFRSGRRERERDAAAAERLRESMGLALDLLPASEEDARRAALVDFGARRGDSDDDDDDDSNNDHRHHHRVSACSALSKPLFAPVGNSDSDKQRHRRRRPPPSSKAAPSRTRDSLVSELVTKTRAAHDPFLWDSPAHHHLKSQQQRPSPSPPPPPRWPGLKRKREVGGAQQQGQEAAPPPAKVPAQEASAPCSLVQYDSD
;
A
#
# COMPACT_ATOMS: atom_id res chain seq x y z
N MET A 1 0.30 84.00 -21.06
CA MET A 1 1.09 82.92 -20.43
C MET A 1 0.19 82.09 -19.53
N ARG A 2 0.11 80.78 -19.74
CA ARG A 2 -0.28 79.76 -18.75
C ARG A 2 0.52 78.50 -19.10
N LEU A 3 1.08 77.81 -18.11
CA LEU A 3 1.86 76.59 -18.33
C LEU A 3 0.93 75.38 -18.45
N LEU A 4 1.29 74.43 -19.32
CA LEU A 4 0.82 73.04 -19.20
C LEU A 4 1.80 72.28 -18.30
N PRO A 5 1.32 71.45 -17.35
CA PRO A 5 2.17 70.52 -16.62
C PRO A 5 2.57 69.35 -17.52
N LEU A 6 3.85 68.97 -17.47
CA LEU A 6 4.35 67.78 -18.17
C LEU A 6 4.04 66.53 -17.32
N LEU A 7 3.20 65.63 -17.80
CA LEU A 7 2.87 64.40 -17.08
C LEU A 7 4.00 63.38 -17.29
N LEU A 8 4.84 63.17 -16.27
CA LEU A 8 5.85 62.10 -16.30
C LEU A 8 5.14 60.74 -16.17
N VAL A 9 5.13 59.95 -17.25
CA VAL A 9 4.77 58.54 -17.18
C VAL A 9 5.93 57.80 -16.51
N VAL A 10 5.79 57.52 -15.23
CA VAL A 10 6.69 56.61 -14.52
C VAL A 10 6.38 55.19 -15.03
N LEU A 11 7.20 54.71 -15.96
CA LEU A 11 7.25 53.30 -16.31
C LEU A 11 7.70 52.51 -15.07
N ALA A 12 6.72 51.93 -14.36
CA ALA A 12 7.01 50.92 -13.36
C ALA A 12 7.77 49.77 -14.04
N PRO A 13 8.84 49.23 -13.43
CA PRO A 13 9.52 48.06 -13.99
C PRO A 13 8.50 46.91 -14.06
N ALA A 14 8.46 46.22 -15.20
CA ALA A 14 7.62 45.05 -15.36
C ALA A 14 7.98 44.02 -14.28
N ARG A 15 7.05 43.73 -13.38
CA ARG A 15 7.16 42.60 -12.46
C ARG A 15 7.11 41.34 -13.32
N CYS A 16 8.20 40.57 -13.35
CA CYS A 16 8.14 39.19 -13.85
C CYS A 16 7.08 38.43 -13.03
N ASP A 17 6.22 37.65 -13.69
CA ASP A 17 5.31 36.77 -12.96
C ASP A 17 6.15 35.66 -12.30
N VAL A 18 5.79 35.24 -11.09
CA VAL A 18 6.47 34.10 -10.45
C VAL A 18 6.28 32.83 -11.28
N LEU A 19 5.15 32.74 -11.99
CA LEU A 19 4.86 31.66 -12.93
C LEU A 19 5.79 31.63 -14.15
N ASP A 20 6.42 32.75 -14.54
CA ASP A 20 7.42 32.78 -15.62
C ASP A 20 8.73 32.06 -15.21
N SER A 21 8.87 31.76 -13.91
CA SER A 21 9.94 30.95 -13.34
C SER A 21 9.49 29.51 -13.01
N VAL A 22 8.25 29.13 -13.28
CA VAL A 22 7.77 27.75 -13.10
C VAL A 22 7.80 27.02 -14.44
N ASP A 23 8.61 25.97 -14.52
CA ASP A 23 8.67 25.03 -15.64
C ASP A 23 8.20 23.64 -15.17
N PRO A 24 6.99 23.20 -15.53
CA PRO A 24 6.47 21.88 -15.15
C PRO A 24 7.21 20.70 -15.78
N LEU A 25 8.06 20.91 -16.80
CA LEU A 25 8.82 19.83 -17.43
C LEU A 25 10.02 19.36 -16.59
N ILE A 26 10.47 20.13 -15.59
CA ILE A 26 11.61 19.75 -14.73
C ILE A 26 11.25 18.52 -13.90
N GLY A 27 11.79 17.37 -14.29
CA GLY A 27 11.51 16.05 -13.75
C GLY A 27 10.69 15.13 -14.67
N SER A 28 10.28 15.59 -15.87
CA SER A 28 9.54 14.78 -16.85
C SER A 28 10.46 13.96 -17.78
N THR A 29 11.72 13.73 -17.38
CA THR A 29 12.61 12.74 -17.99
C THR A 29 13.60 12.24 -16.92
N GLY A 30 14.31 11.14 -17.20
CA GLY A 30 15.40 10.66 -16.35
C GLY A 30 14.95 9.97 -15.05
N GLY A 31 13.66 9.65 -14.92
CA GLY A 31 13.08 9.02 -13.74
C GLY A 31 12.46 9.98 -12.72
N GLY A 32 12.38 11.28 -13.01
CA GLY A 32 11.74 12.26 -12.12
C GLY A 32 10.22 12.10 -11.96
N ASN A 33 9.56 11.44 -12.92
CA ASN A 33 8.18 10.96 -12.85
C ASN A 33 7.09 12.03 -12.57
N VAL A 34 7.43 13.31 -12.71
CA VAL A 34 6.54 14.44 -12.38
C VAL A 34 5.34 14.49 -13.31
N PHE A 35 4.23 15.09 -12.85
CA PHE A 35 3.14 15.48 -13.74
C PHE A 35 3.42 16.87 -14.37
N PRO A 36 3.64 16.98 -15.70
CA PRO A 36 3.94 18.25 -16.36
C PRO A 36 2.70 18.94 -16.97
N GLY A 37 1.50 18.38 -16.77
CA GLY A 37 0.29 18.82 -17.44
C GLY A 37 -0.46 19.98 -16.77
N ALA A 38 -1.69 20.21 -17.22
CA ALA A 38 -2.59 21.20 -16.64
C ALA A 38 -3.21 20.70 -15.34
N THR A 39 -2.97 21.41 -14.24
CA THR A 39 -3.57 21.17 -12.90
C THR A 39 -3.73 22.49 -12.14
N LEU A 40 -4.70 22.57 -11.23
CA LEU A 40 -4.74 23.58 -10.17
C LEU A 40 -3.92 23.07 -8.96
N PRO A 41 -3.64 23.90 -7.95
CA PRO A 41 -3.09 23.43 -6.68
C PRO A 41 -4.02 22.38 -6.04
N TYR A 42 -3.51 21.18 -5.82
CA TYR A 42 -4.22 20.02 -5.26
C TYR A 42 -5.48 19.56 -6.01
N SER A 43 -5.74 19.96 -7.26
CA SER A 43 -6.98 19.53 -7.95
C SER A 43 -7.04 18.04 -8.25
N LEU A 44 -8.25 17.48 -8.27
CA LEU A 44 -8.52 16.15 -8.83
C LEU A 44 -8.12 16.13 -10.32
N ALA A 45 -8.62 17.09 -11.10
CA ALA A 45 -8.35 17.14 -12.54
C ALA A 45 -6.87 17.48 -12.84
N LYS A 46 -6.26 16.65 -13.69
CA LYS A 46 -4.85 16.65 -14.11
C LYS A 46 -4.74 16.21 -15.58
N ALA A 47 -4.84 17.16 -16.50
CA ALA A 47 -4.90 16.89 -17.95
C ALA A 47 -3.52 16.92 -18.62
N VAL A 48 -3.13 15.84 -19.31
CA VAL A 48 -1.90 15.76 -20.12
C VAL A 48 -2.08 14.78 -21.30
N ALA A 49 -1.04 14.61 -22.11
CA ALA A 49 -0.97 13.59 -23.16
C ALA A 49 -0.33 12.29 -22.63
N ASP A 50 -0.96 11.15 -22.82
CA ASP A 50 -0.53 9.89 -22.19
C ASP A 50 0.53 9.17 -23.06
N VAL A 51 1.73 8.85 -22.57
CA VAL A 51 2.82 8.26 -23.40
C VAL A 51 3.11 6.78 -23.16
N ASP A 52 3.82 6.14 -24.10
CA ASP A 52 4.18 4.71 -24.07
C ASP A 52 5.59 4.36 -23.55
N GLY A 53 6.35 5.36 -23.09
CA GLY A 53 7.60 5.20 -22.34
C GLY A 53 7.35 5.24 -20.83
N GLN A 54 8.13 6.05 -20.12
CA GLN A 54 7.86 6.37 -18.71
C GLN A 54 6.59 7.24 -18.63
N ASN A 55 5.66 6.88 -17.73
CA ASN A 55 4.30 7.42 -17.77
C ASN A 55 3.56 7.43 -16.42
N THR A 56 4.24 7.38 -15.27
CA THR A 56 3.58 7.54 -13.95
C THR A 56 2.93 8.91 -13.80
N GLY A 57 3.58 9.97 -14.28
CA GLY A 57 3.02 11.32 -14.47
C GLY A 57 2.26 11.54 -15.78
N GLY A 58 1.92 10.48 -16.52
CA GLY A 58 1.24 10.51 -17.82
C GLY A 58 2.16 10.83 -19.01
N PHE A 59 3.00 11.87 -18.90
CA PHE A 59 3.86 12.37 -19.97
C PHE A 59 5.31 12.54 -19.55
N ASP A 60 6.23 11.82 -20.20
CA ASP A 60 7.66 12.15 -20.21
C ASP A 60 8.06 12.87 -21.52
N PHE A 61 8.98 13.83 -21.40
CA PHE A 61 9.55 14.60 -22.50
C PHE A 61 10.77 13.90 -23.14
N ASP A 62 10.71 12.57 -23.25
CA ASP A 62 11.79 11.69 -23.72
C ASP A 62 11.71 11.36 -25.23
N GLY A 63 10.66 11.81 -25.91
CA GLY A 63 10.35 11.47 -27.30
C GLY A 63 9.42 10.26 -27.49
N SER A 64 8.83 9.73 -26.43
CA SER A 64 7.84 8.65 -26.47
C SER A 64 6.58 8.98 -27.28
N ASN A 65 5.82 7.95 -27.67
CA ASN A 65 4.63 8.13 -28.51
C ASN A 65 3.41 8.46 -27.62
N VAL A 66 2.63 9.46 -28.02
CA VAL A 66 1.32 9.74 -27.43
C VAL A 66 0.34 8.61 -27.80
N THR A 67 -0.33 8.09 -26.78
CA THR A 67 -1.31 6.98 -26.81
C THR A 67 -2.74 7.43 -26.54
N GLY A 68 -2.89 8.59 -25.91
CA GLY A 68 -4.13 9.16 -25.39
C GLY A 68 -3.96 10.59 -24.88
N PHE A 69 -5.04 11.17 -24.39
CA PHE A 69 -5.07 12.37 -23.55
C PHE A 69 -6.08 12.12 -22.43
N SER A 70 -5.64 12.09 -21.17
CA SER A 70 -6.49 11.76 -20.03
C SER A 70 -6.41 12.78 -18.89
N ALA A 71 -7.42 12.73 -18.02
CA ALA A 71 -7.75 13.83 -17.09
C ALA A 71 -7.36 13.60 -15.63
N LEU A 72 -6.70 12.48 -15.29
CA LEU A 72 -6.27 12.13 -13.94
C LEU A 72 -4.87 11.50 -13.96
N HIS A 73 -3.97 11.95 -13.09
CA HIS A 73 -2.59 11.48 -13.03
C HIS A 73 -2.02 11.47 -11.60
N ASP A 74 -1.07 10.59 -11.36
CA ASP A 74 -0.19 10.65 -10.19
C ASP A 74 0.98 11.63 -10.49
N SER A 75 1.85 11.94 -9.52
CA SER A 75 3.04 12.80 -9.76
C SER A 75 4.22 12.40 -8.90
N GLY A 76 5.38 12.23 -9.51
CA GLY A 76 6.66 11.92 -8.87
C GLY A 76 6.84 10.44 -8.51
N THR A 77 5.81 9.60 -8.60
CA THR A 77 5.80 8.25 -8.01
C THR A 77 6.62 7.22 -8.79
N GLY A 78 7.33 6.34 -8.07
CA GLY A 78 8.10 5.21 -8.63
C GLY A 78 7.32 3.92 -8.92
N GLY A 79 6.01 3.89 -8.72
CA GLY A 79 5.17 2.69 -8.88
C GLY A 79 4.72 2.43 -10.33
N ASN A 80 3.67 1.62 -10.50
CA ASN A 80 2.90 1.64 -11.76
C ASN A 80 1.99 2.88 -11.77
N PRO A 81 1.58 3.48 -12.91
CA PRO A 81 0.55 4.51 -12.89
C PRO A 81 -0.76 3.95 -12.33
N SER A 82 -1.39 4.62 -11.35
CA SER A 82 -2.72 4.21 -10.87
C SER A 82 -3.87 4.80 -11.68
N LEU A 83 -3.64 5.97 -12.29
CA LEU A 83 -4.62 6.77 -12.99
C LEU A 83 -4.42 6.67 -14.52
N GLY A 84 -4.49 7.78 -15.26
CA GLY A 84 -4.49 7.77 -16.73
C GLY A 84 -5.76 7.15 -17.32
N ASN A 85 -6.90 7.31 -16.65
CA ASN A 85 -8.15 6.63 -16.99
C ASN A 85 -8.94 7.36 -18.09
N PHE A 86 -9.66 6.58 -18.89
CA PHE A 86 -10.59 7.06 -19.92
C PHE A 86 -9.99 7.99 -20.99
N PRO A 87 -8.80 7.68 -21.55
CA PRO A 87 -8.11 8.59 -22.46
C PRO A 87 -8.88 8.83 -23.76
N LEU A 88 -8.91 10.09 -24.20
CA LEU A 88 -9.37 10.48 -25.53
C LEU A 88 -8.24 10.29 -26.55
N PHE A 89 -8.56 9.98 -27.80
CA PHE A 89 -7.57 10.03 -28.89
C PHE A 89 -8.17 10.59 -30.18
N PRO A 90 -7.72 11.79 -30.64
CA PRO A 90 -8.16 12.38 -31.91
C PRO A 90 -7.40 11.77 -33.10
N GLN A 91 -8.11 11.40 -34.16
CA GLN A 91 -7.50 10.90 -35.40
C GLN A 91 -8.34 11.21 -36.65
N LEU A 92 -7.71 11.06 -37.81
CA LEU A 92 -8.37 10.99 -39.11
C LEU A 92 -8.25 9.58 -39.67
N CYS A 93 -9.35 9.04 -40.20
CA CYS A 93 -9.39 7.66 -40.69
C CYS A 93 -9.00 7.58 -42.17
N PRO A 94 -8.04 6.70 -42.58
CA PRO A 94 -7.55 6.63 -43.95
C PRO A 94 -8.64 6.42 -45.01
N GLY A 95 -8.97 7.49 -45.74
CA GLY A 95 -10.05 7.49 -46.75
C GLY A 95 -11.46 7.45 -46.15
N ASP A 96 -11.64 8.00 -44.94
CA ASP A 96 -12.89 8.08 -44.16
C ASP A 96 -13.54 6.74 -43.76
N ASP A 97 -12.94 5.60 -44.12
CA ASP A 97 -13.43 4.28 -43.74
C ASP A 97 -13.16 3.97 -42.25
N LEU A 98 -14.25 3.81 -41.48
CA LEU A 98 -14.23 3.43 -40.07
C LEU A 98 -13.43 2.13 -39.82
N ASN A 99 -13.35 1.22 -40.78
CA ASN A 99 -12.60 -0.05 -40.66
C ASN A 99 -11.08 0.13 -40.79
N ARG A 100 -10.62 1.32 -41.23
CA ARG A 100 -9.21 1.68 -41.43
C ARG A 100 -8.66 2.62 -40.37
N CYS A 101 -9.50 3.19 -39.51
CA CYS A 101 -9.07 3.88 -38.29
C CYS A 101 -8.19 2.94 -37.43
N ARG A 102 -7.32 3.53 -36.61
CA ARG A 102 -6.46 2.78 -35.69
C ARG A 102 -7.03 2.88 -34.29
N PHE A 103 -7.57 1.78 -33.79
CA PHE A 103 -8.29 1.77 -32.51
C PHE A 103 -7.43 1.35 -31.33
N ARG A 104 -6.63 0.28 -31.47
CA ARG A 104 -5.76 -0.21 -30.41
C ARG A 104 -4.66 0.78 -30.04
N VAL A 105 -4.24 0.78 -28.79
CA VAL A 105 -3.15 1.62 -28.26
C VAL A 105 -1.88 1.46 -29.12
N GLY A 106 -1.45 0.22 -29.35
CA GLY A 106 -0.26 -0.09 -30.15
C GLY A 106 -0.39 0.20 -31.66
N ASP A 107 -1.61 0.25 -32.19
CA ASP A 107 -1.87 0.61 -33.60
C ASP A 107 -1.89 2.15 -33.76
N ARG A 108 -2.53 2.86 -32.82
CA ARG A 108 -2.91 4.28 -32.92
C ARG A 108 -1.84 5.26 -32.46
N LYS A 109 -0.92 4.86 -31.58
CA LYS A 109 0.07 5.74 -30.98
C LYS A 109 0.90 6.50 -32.03
N LEU A 110 1.24 7.76 -31.73
CA LEU A 110 1.97 8.65 -32.64
C LEU A 110 3.05 9.45 -31.88
N PRO A 111 4.23 9.70 -32.48
CA PRO A 111 5.15 10.70 -31.96
C PRO A 111 4.49 12.09 -31.94
N TYR A 112 4.93 12.92 -30.99
CA TYR A 112 4.66 14.35 -30.99
C TYR A 112 5.84 15.12 -31.59
N LYS A 113 5.56 16.29 -32.17
CA LYS A 113 6.57 17.21 -32.66
C LYS A 113 7.29 17.82 -31.46
N HIS A 114 8.50 17.37 -31.16
CA HIS A 114 9.24 17.73 -29.94
C HIS A 114 9.24 19.24 -29.61
N GLY A 115 9.44 20.11 -30.62
CA GLY A 115 9.43 21.57 -30.45
C GLY A 115 8.04 22.23 -30.23
N SER A 116 6.95 21.46 -30.30
CA SER A 116 5.58 21.95 -30.12
C SER A 116 5.11 21.99 -28.67
N VAL A 117 5.71 21.19 -27.78
CA VAL A 117 5.26 21.03 -26.39
C VAL A 117 5.33 22.37 -25.65
N ARG A 118 4.24 22.74 -24.98
CA ARG A 118 4.19 23.85 -24.01
C ARG A 118 3.52 23.35 -22.74
N ALA A 119 4.19 23.52 -21.61
CA ALA A 119 3.66 23.27 -20.28
C ALA A 119 3.77 24.57 -19.47
N ALA A 120 2.72 24.90 -18.72
CA ALA A 120 2.67 26.03 -17.81
C ALA A 120 1.67 25.72 -16.67
N PRO A 121 1.76 26.39 -15.50
CA PRO A 121 0.77 26.24 -14.44
C PRO A 121 -0.66 26.48 -14.94
N GLY A 122 -1.43 25.39 -15.06
CA GLY A 122 -2.80 25.39 -15.57
C GLY A 122 -3.00 25.05 -17.05
N ARG A 123 -1.95 24.86 -17.87
CA ARG A 123 -2.09 24.57 -19.31
C ARG A 123 -1.01 23.65 -19.87
N PHE A 124 -1.43 22.73 -20.74
CA PHE A 124 -0.54 21.86 -21.52
C PHE A 124 -0.97 21.79 -22.99
N SER A 125 -0.02 21.78 -23.93
CA SER A 125 -0.32 21.60 -25.35
C SER A 125 0.83 20.95 -26.13
N LEU A 126 0.49 20.24 -27.21
CA LEU A 126 1.43 19.69 -28.19
C LEU A 126 0.78 19.49 -29.58
N GLU A 127 1.61 19.22 -30.58
CA GLU A 127 1.19 18.82 -31.93
C GLU A 127 1.69 17.39 -32.22
N LEU A 128 0.78 16.51 -32.64
CA LEU A 128 1.11 15.15 -33.10
C LEU A 128 1.71 15.18 -34.51
N GLU A 129 2.49 14.16 -34.88
CA GLU A 129 2.98 14.03 -36.27
C GLU A 129 1.87 13.81 -37.32
N SER A 130 0.63 13.56 -36.90
CA SER A 130 -0.56 13.63 -37.76
C SER A 130 -0.97 15.06 -38.14
N GLY A 131 -0.36 16.09 -37.56
CA GLY A 131 -0.76 17.49 -37.70
C GLY A 131 -1.94 17.90 -36.82
N VAL A 132 -2.45 17.01 -35.98
CA VAL A 132 -3.46 17.34 -34.96
C VAL A 132 -2.78 18.04 -33.79
N LYS A 133 -3.29 19.21 -33.40
CA LYS A 133 -2.88 19.92 -32.18
C LYS A 133 -3.86 19.65 -31.06
N ALA A 134 -3.33 19.43 -29.87
CA ALA A 134 -4.07 19.29 -28.63
C ALA A 134 -3.63 20.37 -27.64
N ASP A 135 -4.60 21.06 -27.06
CA ASP A 135 -4.41 22.12 -26.07
C ASP A 135 -5.41 21.90 -24.93
N MET A 136 -4.97 21.93 -23.67
CA MET A 136 -5.81 21.56 -22.53
C MET A 136 -5.58 22.39 -21.28
N THR A 137 -6.70 22.62 -20.57
CA THR A 137 -6.81 23.33 -19.29
C THR A 137 -7.78 22.57 -18.38
N VAL A 138 -7.89 22.93 -17.10
CA VAL A 138 -8.72 22.22 -16.11
C VAL A 138 -9.52 23.15 -15.19
N SER A 139 -10.58 22.58 -14.61
CA SER A 139 -11.23 23.06 -13.40
C SER A 139 -10.85 22.17 -12.20
N GLN A 140 -11.68 22.05 -11.16
CA GLN A 140 -11.37 21.17 -10.02
C GLN A 140 -11.61 19.68 -10.36
N HIS A 141 -12.73 19.36 -11.00
CA HIS A 141 -13.16 17.98 -11.29
C HIS A 141 -13.32 17.68 -12.80
N ALA A 142 -12.98 18.64 -13.67
CA ALA A 142 -13.09 18.48 -15.12
C ALA A 142 -11.88 19.03 -15.89
N ALA A 143 -11.70 18.53 -17.11
CA ALA A 143 -10.70 18.96 -18.07
C ALA A 143 -11.37 19.43 -19.38
N LEU A 144 -10.75 20.40 -20.05
CA LEU A 144 -11.22 20.96 -21.31
C LEU A 144 -10.13 20.86 -22.37
N TYR A 145 -10.35 20.00 -23.38
CA TYR A 145 -9.44 19.75 -24.48
C TYR A 145 -9.93 20.44 -25.75
N LYS A 146 -9.05 21.18 -26.43
CA LYS A 146 -9.26 21.69 -27.80
C LYS A 146 -8.41 20.85 -28.76
N PHE A 147 -9.06 20.11 -29.67
CA PHE A 147 -8.40 19.34 -30.72
C PHE A 147 -8.57 20.02 -32.08
N GLN A 148 -7.52 20.67 -32.59
CA GLN A 148 -7.48 21.27 -33.92
C GLN A 148 -6.91 20.25 -34.92
N PHE A 149 -7.71 19.90 -35.92
CA PHE A 149 -7.33 18.94 -36.97
C PHE A 149 -6.66 19.66 -38.15
N PRO A 150 -5.78 18.97 -38.92
CA PRO A 150 -5.22 19.54 -40.14
C PRO A 150 -6.29 19.76 -41.21
N ASP A 151 -6.05 20.72 -42.10
CA ASP A 151 -6.94 21.01 -43.24
C ASP A 151 -7.12 19.75 -44.12
N PRO A 152 -8.36 19.31 -44.42
CA PRO A 152 -8.61 18.15 -45.26
C PRO A 152 -8.11 18.26 -46.71
N GLY A 153 -7.80 19.46 -47.21
CA GLY A 153 -7.04 19.63 -48.46
C GLY A 153 -7.76 19.23 -49.75
N GLY A 154 -9.10 19.32 -49.81
CA GLY A 154 -9.88 19.10 -51.02
C GLY A 154 -11.38 18.91 -50.81
N ASP A 155 -12.14 18.88 -51.91
CA ASP A 155 -13.60 18.71 -51.93
C ASP A 155 -14.03 17.27 -51.56
N GLY A 156 -13.99 16.96 -50.26
CA GLY A 156 -14.38 15.65 -49.72
C GLY A 156 -13.70 15.31 -48.41
N GLY A 157 -13.69 16.25 -47.45
CA GLY A 157 -12.89 16.15 -46.24
C GLY A 157 -13.20 14.93 -45.36
N GLN A 158 -12.15 14.37 -44.76
CA GLN A 158 -12.25 13.24 -43.82
C GLN A 158 -12.90 13.72 -42.51
N HIS A 159 -13.82 12.93 -41.96
CA HIS A 159 -14.49 13.26 -40.70
C HIS A 159 -13.49 13.09 -39.53
N PRO A 160 -13.23 14.13 -38.72
CA PRO A 160 -12.51 13.99 -37.47
C PRO A 160 -13.16 12.93 -36.58
N LEU A 161 -12.39 11.98 -36.07
CA LEU A 161 -12.83 10.98 -35.10
C LEU A 161 -12.15 11.24 -33.77
N ILE A 162 -12.92 11.30 -32.69
CA ILE A 162 -12.39 11.19 -31.32
C ILE A 162 -12.95 9.90 -30.73
N LEU A 163 -12.04 9.02 -30.31
CA LEU A 163 -12.38 7.85 -29.49
C LEU A 163 -12.13 8.15 -28.03
N LEU A 164 -12.86 7.45 -27.16
CA LEU A 164 -12.52 7.21 -25.76
C LEU A 164 -12.15 5.74 -25.62
N ASP A 165 -11.02 5.45 -24.97
CA ASP A 165 -10.65 4.10 -24.53
C ASP A 165 -11.15 3.88 -23.10
N LEU A 166 -11.52 2.65 -22.74
CA LEU A 166 -11.77 2.29 -21.33
C LEU A 166 -10.49 1.87 -20.61
N THR A 167 -9.41 1.62 -21.35
CA THR A 167 -8.11 1.16 -20.85
C THR A 167 -7.32 2.31 -20.23
N ASP A 168 -6.85 2.10 -18.99
CA ASP A 168 -5.95 2.96 -18.22
C ASP A 168 -4.47 2.72 -18.59
N LEU A 169 -3.58 3.63 -18.18
CA LEU A 169 -2.13 3.57 -18.45
C LEU A 169 -1.50 2.22 -18.07
N TRP A 170 -1.78 1.72 -16.86
CA TRP A 170 -1.27 0.42 -16.38
C TRP A 170 -2.01 -0.79 -16.97
N LYS A 171 -3.14 -0.57 -17.67
CA LYS A 171 -4.05 -1.62 -18.18
C LYS A 171 -4.61 -2.48 -17.03
N SER A 172 -4.79 -1.85 -15.88
CA SER A 172 -5.31 -2.41 -14.63
C SER A 172 -6.83 -2.61 -14.62
N ARG A 173 -7.56 -2.11 -15.61
CA ARG A 173 -9.02 -2.24 -15.80
C ARG A 173 -9.57 -3.66 -15.51
N GLN A 174 -10.30 -3.81 -14.40
CA GLN A 174 -11.02 -5.04 -14.03
C GLN A 174 -12.33 -5.19 -14.79
N ASN A 175 -13.15 -4.14 -14.77
CA ASN A 175 -14.46 -4.05 -15.44
C ASN A 175 -14.65 -2.60 -15.91
N ALA A 176 -15.38 -2.38 -17.01
CA ALA A 176 -15.70 -1.03 -17.47
C ALA A 176 -16.94 -1.01 -18.37
N SER A 177 -17.65 0.12 -18.43
CA SER A 177 -18.76 0.36 -19.35
C SER A 177 -18.66 1.72 -20.02
N VAL A 178 -19.20 1.82 -21.23
CA VAL A 178 -19.47 3.10 -21.91
C VAL A 178 -20.80 3.04 -22.64
N SER A 179 -21.48 4.17 -22.66
CA SER A 179 -22.58 4.46 -23.57
C SER A 179 -22.33 5.80 -24.26
N VAL A 180 -22.62 5.86 -25.55
CA VAL A 180 -22.50 7.08 -26.36
C VAL A 180 -23.87 7.44 -26.93
N ASP A 181 -24.25 8.71 -26.85
CA ASP A 181 -25.48 9.19 -27.48
C ASP A 181 -25.35 9.22 -29.01
N GLN A 182 -26.48 9.16 -29.72
CA GLN A 182 -26.48 9.17 -31.18
C GLN A 182 -26.39 10.58 -31.79
N HIS A 183 -26.81 11.62 -31.08
CA HIS A 183 -27.01 12.96 -31.66
C HIS A 183 -26.05 14.01 -31.11
N SER A 184 -25.78 13.97 -29.80
CA SER A 184 -24.85 14.86 -29.10
C SER A 184 -23.42 14.33 -29.03
N GLY A 185 -23.22 13.03 -29.29
CA GLY A 185 -21.94 12.36 -29.07
C GLY A 185 -21.54 12.22 -27.60
N ARG A 186 -22.37 12.67 -26.63
CA ARG A 186 -22.09 12.58 -25.19
C ARG A 186 -21.74 11.15 -24.81
N MET A 187 -20.58 10.94 -24.20
CA MET A 187 -20.13 9.64 -23.70
C MET A 187 -20.22 9.63 -22.17
N VAL A 188 -20.90 8.63 -21.61
CA VAL A 188 -20.95 8.41 -20.15
C VAL A 188 -20.66 6.95 -19.83
N GLY A 189 -19.90 6.71 -18.77
CA GLY A 189 -19.43 5.37 -18.44
C GLY A 189 -18.69 5.30 -17.11
N ASN A 190 -18.07 4.14 -16.87
CA ASN A 190 -17.31 3.87 -15.66
C ASN A 190 -16.26 2.77 -15.87
N GLY A 191 -15.41 2.60 -14.86
CA GLY A 191 -14.39 1.57 -14.78
C GLY A 191 -14.08 1.20 -13.33
N THR A 192 -13.49 0.02 -13.16
CA THR A 192 -12.90 -0.45 -11.91
C THR A 192 -11.44 -0.77 -12.18
N PHE A 193 -10.53 -0.19 -11.41
CA PHE A 193 -9.08 -0.17 -11.64
C PHE A 193 -8.33 -0.59 -10.36
N LEU A 194 -6.99 -0.66 -10.42
CA LEU A 194 -6.15 -1.01 -9.26
C LEU A 194 -5.27 0.19 -8.83
N PRO A 195 -4.99 0.37 -7.53
CA PRO A 195 -4.04 1.39 -7.06
C PRO A 195 -2.60 1.01 -7.44
N SER A 196 -1.73 2.02 -7.60
CA SER A 196 -0.30 1.85 -7.93
C SER A 196 0.45 1.00 -6.90
N PHE A 197 0.26 1.34 -5.62
CA PHE A 197 1.06 0.87 -4.49
C PHE A 197 0.15 0.53 -3.30
N GLY A 198 -0.86 -0.31 -3.54
CA GLY A 198 -1.78 -0.71 -2.48
C GLY A 198 -2.63 -1.95 -2.78
N ALA A 199 -3.59 -2.19 -1.90
CA ALA A 199 -4.57 -3.27 -2.01
C ALA A 199 -5.94 -2.76 -2.47
N GLY A 200 -6.80 -3.70 -2.88
CA GLY A 200 -8.17 -3.39 -3.28
C GLY A 200 -8.30 -2.95 -4.75
N SER A 201 -9.33 -2.16 -5.02
CA SER A 201 -9.68 -1.68 -6.37
C SER A 201 -10.70 -0.55 -6.27
N TYR A 202 -10.48 0.56 -6.97
CA TYR A 202 -11.38 1.70 -6.96
C TYR A 202 -12.32 1.73 -8.17
N ALA A 203 -13.44 2.43 -8.04
CA ALA A 203 -14.38 2.69 -9.12
C ALA A 203 -14.28 4.16 -9.54
N LEU A 204 -14.28 4.43 -10.84
CA LEU A 204 -14.20 5.76 -11.42
C LEU A 204 -15.22 5.91 -12.55
N TYR A 205 -15.77 7.11 -12.70
CA TYR A 205 -16.84 7.46 -13.62
C TYR A 205 -16.46 8.68 -14.45
N PHE A 206 -16.97 8.75 -15.68
CA PHE A 206 -16.69 9.85 -16.59
C PHE A 206 -17.94 10.37 -17.31
N CYS A 207 -17.85 11.62 -17.77
CA CYS A 207 -18.79 12.24 -18.67
C CYS A 207 -18.02 13.09 -19.70
N VAL A 208 -18.22 12.85 -20.99
CA VAL A 208 -17.59 13.62 -22.07
C VAL A 208 -18.66 14.28 -22.94
N ASP A 209 -18.54 15.59 -23.12
CA ASP A 209 -19.32 16.39 -24.06
C ASP A 209 -18.44 16.95 -25.17
N PHE A 210 -19.01 17.10 -26.38
CA PHE A 210 -18.32 17.65 -27.54
C PHE A 210 -19.00 18.92 -28.06
N PHE A 211 -18.17 19.89 -28.44
CA PHE A 211 -18.56 21.20 -28.95
C PHE A 211 -17.66 21.60 -30.13
N GLY A 212 -18.03 22.64 -30.87
CA GLY A 212 -17.20 23.19 -31.95
C GLY A 212 -17.30 22.45 -33.30
N ALA A 213 -17.91 21.26 -33.34
CA ALA A 213 -18.28 20.56 -34.57
C ALA A 213 -19.58 19.74 -34.41
N ASP A 214 -20.28 19.48 -35.51
CA ASP A 214 -21.53 18.72 -35.52
C ASP A 214 -21.24 17.22 -35.59
N VAL A 215 -21.99 16.39 -34.84
CA VAL A 215 -21.81 14.93 -34.84
C VAL A 215 -22.47 14.31 -36.07
N VAL A 216 -21.72 13.46 -36.78
CA VAL A 216 -22.17 12.75 -38.00
C VAL A 216 -22.55 11.31 -37.69
N ASP A 217 -21.68 10.56 -37.00
CA ASP A 217 -22.03 9.28 -36.41
C ASP A 217 -21.26 9.01 -35.10
N THR A 218 -21.70 7.99 -34.39
CA THR A 218 -21.13 7.55 -33.10
C THR A 218 -21.21 6.04 -33.02
N GLY A 219 -20.45 5.42 -32.12
CA GLY A 219 -20.53 3.99 -31.89
C GLY A 219 -19.53 3.47 -30.88
N VAL A 220 -19.31 2.15 -30.91
CA VAL A 220 -18.37 1.46 -30.04
C VAL A 220 -17.29 0.74 -30.83
N TRP A 221 -16.14 0.55 -30.19
CA TRP A 221 -15.00 -0.14 -30.76
C TRP A 221 -14.44 -1.19 -29.80
N VAL A 222 -13.97 -2.30 -30.34
CA VAL A 222 -13.36 -3.41 -29.58
C VAL A 222 -12.24 -4.02 -30.42
N ASN A 223 -11.05 -4.19 -29.84
CA ASN A 223 -9.83 -4.53 -30.59
C ASN A 223 -9.60 -3.53 -31.76
N SER A 224 -9.33 -4.01 -32.97
CA SER A 224 -9.03 -3.18 -34.15
C SER A 224 -10.27 -2.94 -35.05
N ARG A 225 -11.49 -2.97 -34.50
CA ARG A 225 -12.74 -2.73 -35.25
C ARG A 225 -13.76 -1.92 -34.44
N ALA A 226 -14.57 -1.16 -35.16
CA ALA A 226 -15.67 -0.37 -34.62
C ALA A 226 -16.95 -0.54 -35.45
N GLY A 227 -18.08 -0.21 -34.84
CA GLY A 227 -19.38 -0.19 -35.50
C GLY A 227 -20.26 0.91 -34.89
N THR A 228 -21.09 1.52 -35.74
CA THR A 228 -22.03 2.58 -35.32
C THR A 228 -23.17 2.08 -34.43
N GLU A 229 -23.37 0.75 -34.39
CA GLU A 229 -24.18 0.02 -33.42
C GLU A 229 -23.41 -1.18 -32.86
N PRO A 230 -23.60 -1.57 -31.58
CA PRO A 230 -24.48 -0.96 -30.59
C PRO A 230 -23.93 0.34 -30.00
N LYS A 231 -24.79 1.26 -29.55
CA LYS A 231 -24.41 2.48 -28.79
C LYS A 231 -23.82 2.25 -27.38
N ARG A 232 -23.61 0.99 -26.94
CA ARG A 232 -23.18 0.64 -25.58
C ARG A 232 -22.23 -0.54 -25.57
N LEU A 233 -21.23 -0.49 -24.70
CA LEU A 233 -20.21 -1.53 -24.52
C LEU A 233 -19.96 -1.79 -23.02
N PHE A 234 -19.69 -3.05 -22.68
CA PHE A 234 -19.18 -3.48 -21.38
C PHE A 234 -18.00 -4.42 -21.59
N LEU A 235 -16.90 -4.21 -20.87
CA LEU A 235 -15.68 -5.01 -20.96
C LEU A 235 -15.26 -5.48 -19.56
N THR A 236 -14.94 -6.77 -19.43
CA THR A 236 -14.19 -7.32 -18.28
C THR A 236 -12.69 -7.30 -18.58
N ARG A 237 -11.85 -7.73 -17.63
CA ARG A 237 -10.38 -7.87 -17.79
C ARG A 237 -9.95 -8.94 -18.79
N GLY A 238 -10.88 -9.74 -19.32
CA GLY A 238 -10.58 -10.89 -20.16
C GLY A 238 -10.20 -12.15 -19.37
N PHE A 239 -9.26 -12.95 -19.88
CA PHE A 239 -8.82 -14.21 -19.26
C PHE A 239 -7.29 -14.30 -19.27
N ASN A 240 -6.68 -14.96 -18.28
CA ASN A 240 -5.21 -15.13 -18.17
C ASN A 240 -4.41 -13.82 -18.36
N LEU A 241 -4.89 -12.70 -17.81
CA LEU A 241 -4.34 -11.34 -17.97
C LEU A 241 -4.36 -10.79 -19.42
N PHE A 242 -5.00 -11.47 -20.38
CA PHE A 242 -5.25 -10.94 -21.72
C PHE A 242 -6.33 -9.86 -21.65
N TYR A 243 -5.90 -8.61 -21.49
CA TYR A 243 -6.77 -7.44 -21.50
C TYR A 243 -7.34 -7.19 -22.90
N LEU A 244 -8.58 -6.69 -22.95
CA LEU A 244 -9.26 -6.30 -24.19
C LEU A 244 -9.36 -4.77 -24.25
N GLU A 245 -8.77 -4.19 -25.29
CA GLU A 245 -8.90 -2.76 -25.62
C GLU A 245 -10.26 -2.49 -26.29
N GLY A 246 -10.92 -1.40 -25.92
CA GLY A 246 -12.24 -1.04 -26.43
C GLY A 246 -12.89 0.14 -25.69
N GLY A 247 -13.86 0.76 -26.34
CA GLY A 247 -14.54 1.95 -25.82
C GLY A 247 -15.57 2.50 -26.81
N ALA A 248 -15.69 3.82 -26.89
CA ALA A 248 -16.64 4.52 -27.74
C ALA A 248 -15.94 5.51 -28.71
N PHE A 249 -16.65 5.97 -29.73
CA PHE A 249 -16.18 7.02 -30.63
C PHE A 249 -17.32 7.94 -31.09
N ALA A 250 -16.96 9.17 -31.46
CA ALA A 250 -17.79 10.10 -32.20
C ALA A 250 -17.02 10.60 -33.43
N ARG A 251 -17.70 10.72 -34.57
CA ARG A 251 -17.20 11.37 -35.79
C ARG A 251 -17.91 12.69 -36.00
N PHE A 252 -17.17 13.69 -36.43
CA PHE A 252 -17.62 15.07 -36.59
C PHE A 252 -17.62 15.50 -38.06
N ALA A 253 -18.49 16.45 -38.41
CA ALA A 253 -18.48 17.08 -39.72
C ALA A 253 -17.15 17.81 -39.94
N PRO A 254 -16.50 17.67 -41.11
CA PRO A 254 -15.32 18.46 -41.46
C PRO A 254 -15.68 19.95 -41.44
N ARG A 255 -14.83 20.77 -40.82
CA ARG A 255 -14.97 22.24 -40.78
C ARG A 255 -13.70 22.89 -41.36
N GLY A 256 -13.81 24.16 -41.73
CA GLY A 256 -12.78 24.89 -42.46
C GLY A 256 -11.45 25.08 -41.68
N PRO A 257 -10.41 25.60 -42.34
CA PRO A 257 -9.07 25.72 -41.77
C PRO A 257 -9.06 26.41 -40.39
N GLY A 258 -8.42 25.75 -39.42
CA GLY A 258 -8.30 26.25 -38.04
C GLY A 258 -9.41 25.81 -37.08
N ALA A 259 -10.48 25.17 -37.56
CA ALA A 259 -11.55 24.67 -36.69
C ALA A 259 -11.06 23.60 -35.68
N SER A 260 -11.60 23.64 -34.46
CA SER A 260 -11.31 22.67 -33.40
C SER A 260 -12.58 21.98 -32.89
N VAL A 261 -12.45 20.69 -32.59
CA VAL A 261 -13.44 19.98 -31.76
C VAL A 261 -13.02 20.16 -30.30
N THR A 262 -13.91 20.70 -29.48
CA THR A 262 -13.66 20.89 -28.05
C THR A 262 -14.34 19.76 -27.27
N ALA A 263 -13.61 19.10 -26.38
CA ALA A 263 -14.13 18.04 -25.51
C ALA A 263 -14.04 18.47 -24.04
N ARG A 264 -15.19 18.54 -23.36
CA ARG A 264 -15.28 18.75 -21.90
C ARG A 264 -15.40 17.38 -21.23
N VAL A 265 -14.46 17.05 -20.35
CA VAL A 265 -14.36 15.75 -19.67
C VAL A 265 -14.50 15.95 -18.16
N GLY A 266 -15.64 15.55 -17.59
CA GLY A 266 -15.84 15.46 -16.15
C GLY A 266 -15.50 14.08 -15.61
N ILE A 267 -14.94 14.02 -14.40
CA ILE A 267 -14.56 12.79 -13.70
C ILE A 267 -15.20 12.76 -12.30
N SER A 268 -15.48 11.57 -11.77
CA SER A 268 -16.00 11.38 -10.41
C SER A 268 -15.67 9.98 -9.88
N PHE A 269 -15.44 9.84 -8.57
CA PHE A 269 -15.39 8.55 -7.88
C PHE A 269 -16.78 8.05 -7.45
N LYS A 270 -17.80 8.93 -7.42
CA LYS A 270 -19.19 8.62 -7.02
C LYS A 270 -20.06 8.07 -8.16
N SER A 271 -20.19 8.80 -9.27
CA SER A 271 -21.10 8.41 -10.36
C SER A 271 -20.88 9.20 -11.65
N ALA A 272 -21.36 8.67 -12.78
CA ALA A 272 -21.33 9.40 -14.06
C ALA A 272 -22.22 10.66 -14.04
N GLN A 273 -23.31 10.63 -13.26
CA GLN A 273 -24.17 11.80 -13.02
C GLN A 273 -23.46 12.88 -12.20
N GLN A 274 -22.59 12.50 -11.25
CA GLN A 274 -21.72 13.45 -10.55
C GLN A 274 -20.68 14.02 -11.51
N ALA A 275 -19.98 13.17 -12.28
CA ALA A 275 -19.01 13.59 -13.29
C ALA A 275 -19.59 14.60 -14.30
N CYS A 276 -20.80 14.36 -14.84
CA CYS A 276 -21.47 15.33 -15.70
C CYS A 276 -21.78 16.65 -14.97
N ARG A 277 -22.37 16.60 -13.77
CA ARG A 277 -22.77 17.81 -13.03
C ARG A 277 -21.59 18.70 -12.66
N SER A 278 -20.47 18.14 -12.20
CA SER A 278 -19.29 18.93 -11.85
C SER A 278 -18.72 19.64 -13.09
N ALA A 279 -18.60 18.94 -14.22
CA ALA A 279 -18.18 19.56 -15.48
C ALA A 279 -19.18 20.58 -16.04
N GLU A 280 -20.48 20.30 -15.96
CA GLU A 280 -21.55 21.21 -16.39
C GLU A 280 -21.61 22.49 -15.55
N ALA A 281 -21.24 22.43 -14.26
CA ALA A 281 -21.21 23.57 -13.35
C ALA A 281 -19.90 24.36 -13.38
N GLU A 282 -18.76 23.68 -13.49
CA GLU A 282 -17.43 24.31 -13.46
C GLU A 282 -16.97 24.87 -14.81
N ILE A 283 -17.53 24.38 -15.92
CA ILE A 283 -17.20 24.80 -17.29
C ILE A 283 -18.51 24.99 -18.09
N PRO A 284 -19.32 26.01 -17.78
CA PRO A 284 -20.67 26.19 -18.33
C PRO A 284 -20.69 26.58 -19.83
N HIS A 285 -19.65 27.21 -20.35
CA HIS A 285 -19.52 27.71 -21.72
C HIS A 285 -18.24 27.19 -22.41
N PRO A 286 -18.14 25.90 -22.76
CA PRO A 286 -16.87 25.24 -23.10
C PRO A 286 -16.14 25.75 -24.35
N LEU A 287 -16.77 26.60 -25.17
CA LEU A 287 -16.12 27.25 -26.31
C LEU A 287 -15.37 28.53 -25.89
N ASP A 288 -15.83 29.19 -24.83
CA ASP A 288 -15.41 30.52 -24.39
C ASP A 288 -14.57 30.45 -23.09
N ASP A 289 -14.86 29.49 -22.20
CA ASP A 289 -14.26 29.37 -20.85
C ASP A 289 -12.76 29.07 -20.82
N PHE A 290 -12.16 28.56 -21.90
CA PHE A 290 -10.80 27.98 -21.87
C PHE A 290 -9.74 28.95 -21.35
N ASP A 291 -9.74 30.18 -21.87
CA ASP A 291 -8.75 31.20 -21.54
C ASP A 291 -8.99 31.74 -20.11
N ALA A 292 -10.25 31.71 -19.65
CA ALA A 292 -10.62 32.04 -18.27
C ALA A 292 -10.25 30.94 -17.27
N LEU A 293 -10.28 29.65 -17.67
CA LEU A 293 -9.78 28.53 -16.87
C LEU A 293 -8.26 28.59 -16.73
N GLU A 294 -7.52 28.89 -17.82
CA GLU A 294 -6.07 29.13 -17.74
C GLU A 294 -5.73 30.26 -16.76
N GLU A 295 -6.35 31.44 -16.89
CA GLU A 295 -6.04 32.55 -15.98
C GLU A 295 -6.51 32.28 -14.54
N THR A 296 -7.63 31.55 -14.35
CA THR A 296 -8.09 31.08 -13.03
C THR A 296 -7.07 30.13 -12.39
N ALA A 297 -6.47 29.23 -13.16
CA ALA A 297 -5.41 28.35 -12.69
C ALA A 297 -4.14 29.15 -12.34
N ARG A 298 -3.72 30.08 -13.21
CA ARG A 298 -2.60 30.99 -12.94
C ARG A 298 -2.83 31.79 -11.66
N ASP A 299 -4.01 32.35 -11.44
CA ASP A 299 -4.31 33.11 -10.22
C ASP A 299 -4.36 32.25 -8.94
N GLN A 300 -4.71 30.97 -9.03
CA GLN A 300 -4.59 30.05 -7.89
C GLN A 300 -3.11 29.73 -7.60
N TRP A 301 -2.30 29.45 -8.63
CA TRP A 301 -0.87 29.22 -8.48
C TRP A 301 -0.11 30.45 -7.96
N ARG A 302 -0.39 31.65 -8.49
CA ARG A 302 0.15 32.92 -7.97
C ARG A 302 -0.17 33.10 -6.48
N ARG A 303 -1.41 32.83 -6.06
CA ARG A 303 -1.80 32.90 -4.64
C ARG A 303 -1.02 31.92 -3.77
N LYS A 304 -0.86 30.66 -4.19
CA LYS A 304 -0.08 29.65 -3.44
C LYS A 304 1.43 29.92 -3.38
N LEU A 305 2.01 30.55 -4.40
CA LEU A 305 3.44 30.91 -4.45
C LEU A 305 3.74 32.27 -3.79
N SER A 306 2.73 33.13 -3.63
CA SER A 306 2.86 34.48 -3.04
C SER A 306 3.41 34.59 -1.59
N PRO A 307 3.35 33.57 -0.71
CA PRO A 307 3.96 33.63 0.63
C PRO A 307 5.49 33.80 0.61
N ILE A 308 6.18 33.60 -0.52
CA ILE A 308 7.64 33.68 -0.61
C ILE A 308 8.07 34.76 -1.62
N ALA A 309 9.14 35.48 -1.29
CA ALA A 309 9.85 36.37 -2.21
C ALA A 309 11.37 36.23 -2.03
N ILE A 310 12.10 36.11 -3.14
CA ILE A 310 13.56 35.92 -3.14
C ILE A 310 14.29 37.13 -3.73
N LYS A 311 15.43 37.49 -3.14
CA LYS A 311 16.40 38.44 -3.68
C LYS A 311 17.64 37.65 -4.12
N SER A 312 17.81 37.46 -5.43
CA SER A 312 18.78 36.48 -5.93
C SER A 312 20.25 36.81 -5.65
N GLY A 313 20.62 38.09 -5.45
CA GLY A 313 22.01 38.50 -5.17
C GLY A 313 23.02 38.25 -6.28
N GLY A 314 22.58 37.78 -7.46
CA GLY A 314 23.44 37.26 -8.52
C GLY A 314 23.40 35.74 -8.71
N ALA A 315 22.62 35.00 -7.91
CA ALA A 315 22.29 33.60 -8.16
C ALA A 315 21.66 33.40 -9.55
N THR A 316 21.84 32.21 -10.13
CA THR A 316 21.45 31.93 -11.52
C THR A 316 19.94 31.90 -11.71
N ARG A 317 19.48 32.24 -12.93
CA ARG A 317 18.06 32.10 -13.32
C ARG A 317 17.61 30.64 -13.27
N ASP A 318 18.51 29.72 -13.59
CA ASP A 318 18.25 28.28 -13.58
C ASP A 318 17.97 27.78 -12.16
N LEU A 319 18.76 28.20 -11.16
CA LEU A 319 18.49 27.88 -9.76
C LEU A 319 17.16 28.47 -9.27
N ALA A 320 16.85 29.71 -9.67
CA ALA A 320 15.55 30.32 -9.37
C ALA A 320 14.38 29.57 -10.04
N ARG A 321 14.55 29.06 -11.26
CA ARG A 321 13.56 28.21 -11.92
C ARG A 321 13.38 26.88 -11.20
N SER A 322 14.48 26.16 -10.90
CA SER A 322 14.41 24.89 -10.17
C SER A 322 13.76 25.07 -8.78
N PHE A 323 14.00 26.20 -8.10
CA PHE A 323 13.32 26.56 -6.85
C PHE A 323 11.79 26.70 -7.03
N TRP A 324 11.34 27.51 -7.98
CA TRP A 324 9.92 27.75 -8.20
C TRP A 324 9.17 26.54 -8.80
N SER A 325 9.82 25.75 -9.66
CA SER A 325 9.31 24.44 -10.09
C SER A 325 9.24 23.43 -8.93
N GLY A 326 10.23 23.40 -8.04
CA GLY A 326 10.19 22.57 -6.83
C GLY A 326 8.98 22.92 -5.96
N MET A 327 8.79 24.22 -5.68
CA MET A 327 7.64 24.76 -4.94
C MET A 327 6.27 24.45 -5.59
N TYR A 328 6.20 24.49 -6.93
CA TYR A 328 5.00 24.12 -7.68
C TYR A 328 4.63 22.65 -7.44
N ARG A 329 5.59 21.73 -7.52
CA ARG A 329 5.33 20.29 -7.41
C ARG A 329 4.88 19.85 -6.01
N THR A 330 5.34 20.52 -4.94
CA THR A 330 4.91 20.22 -3.55
C THR A 330 3.40 20.42 -3.30
N MET A 331 2.67 20.98 -4.27
CA MET A 331 1.23 21.27 -4.18
C MET A 331 0.42 20.60 -5.30
N ILE A 332 0.97 19.57 -5.97
CA ILE A 332 0.25 18.73 -6.94
C ILE A 332 -0.48 17.56 -6.24
N SER A 333 0.16 17.02 -5.20
CA SER A 333 -0.30 15.97 -4.28
C SER A 333 -0.01 16.40 -2.83
N PRO A 334 -0.69 15.83 -1.79
CA PRO A 334 -1.90 15.02 -1.85
C PRO A 334 -3.07 15.75 -2.53
N GLN A 335 -4.00 15.00 -3.12
CA GLN A 335 -5.07 15.55 -3.96
C GLN A 335 -6.33 15.84 -3.14
N ASN A 336 -6.99 16.96 -3.41
CA ASN A 336 -8.22 17.38 -2.75
C ASN A 336 -9.44 16.75 -3.45
N TYR A 337 -9.95 15.66 -2.86
CA TYR A 337 -11.12 14.89 -3.30
C TYR A 337 -12.39 15.26 -2.50
N THR A 338 -12.49 16.50 -2.02
CA THR A 338 -13.65 16.99 -1.26
C THR A 338 -14.95 16.81 -2.04
N GLY A 339 -15.90 16.09 -1.44
CA GLY A 339 -17.19 15.78 -2.08
C GLY A 339 -17.17 14.56 -3.00
N GLU A 340 -16.01 13.96 -3.30
CA GLU A 340 -15.88 12.79 -4.19
C GLU A 340 -15.69 11.44 -3.47
N ASN A 341 -15.35 11.41 -2.17
CA ASN A 341 -15.27 10.15 -1.40
C ASN A 341 -16.60 9.36 -1.47
N PRO A 342 -16.63 8.13 -2.03
CA PRO A 342 -17.87 7.37 -2.24
C PRO A 342 -18.32 6.55 -1.03
N TYR A 343 -17.52 6.48 0.03
CA TYR A 343 -17.73 5.63 1.20
C TYR A 343 -18.27 6.43 2.40
N TRP A 344 -17.74 7.63 2.66
CA TRP A 344 -18.20 8.55 3.72
C TRP A 344 -18.21 10.01 3.25
N ASP A 345 -18.91 10.88 3.97
CA ASP A 345 -19.09 12.30 3.62
C ASP A 345 -19.31 13.13 4.91
N GLU A 346 -18.21 13.50 5.55
CA GLU A 346 -18.17 14.25 6.83
C GLU A 346 -18.40 15.77 6.64
N LYS A 347 -18.82 16.20 5.44
CA LYS A 347 -19.07 17.61 5.07
C LYS A 347 -17.92 18.59 5.31
N ARG A 348 -16.70 18.07 5.38
CA ARG A 348 -15.44 18.82 5.51
C ARG A 348 -14.46 18.44 4.38
N PRO A 349 -13.36 19.20 4.19
CA PRO A 349 -12.39 18.89 3.16
C PRO A 349 -11.80 17.48 3.31
N TYR A 350 -11.63 16.78 2.19
CA TYR A 350 -11.09 15.42 2.14
C TYR A 350 -9.93 15.33 1.14
N PHE A 351 -8.78 14.89 1.61
CA PHE A 351 -7.57 14.66 0.83
C PHE A 351 -7.25 13.15 0.72
N ASP A 352 -6.67 12.77 -0.41
CA ASP A 352 -6.26 11.42 -0.80
C ASP A 352 -4.95 11.52 -1.63
N SER A 353 -4.40 10.42 -2.15
CA SER A 353 -3.10 10.39 -2.86
C SER A 353 -1.92 10.84 -1.99
N PHE A 354 -1.91 10.38 -0.74
CA PHE A 354 -0.72 10.38 0.11
C PHE A 354 0.22 9.28 -0.40
N TYR A 355 1.17 9.66 -1.26
CA TYR A 355 2.09 8.77 -1.99
C TYR A 355 3.58 9.12 -1.73
N CYS A 356 4.20 8.62 -0.67
CA CYS A 356 3.59 8.18 0.59
C CYS A 356 3.92 9.19 1.69
N ILE A 357 3.37 8.98 2.88
CA ILE A 357 3.67 9.86 4.02
C ILE A 357 5.11 9.68 4.47
N TRP A 358 5.71 8.48 4.31
CA TRP A 358 7.15 8.24 4.47
C TRP A 358 7.99 9.31 3.76
N ASP A 359 7.72 9.56 2.47
CA ASP A 359 8.44 10.57 1.69
C ASP A 359 8.08 11.99 2.16
N GLY A 360 6.79 12.29 2.18
CA GLY A 360 6.26 13.62 2.43
C GLY A 360 6.51 14.16 3.84
N PHE A 361 6.59 13.32 4.88
CA PHE A 361 6.79 13.80 6.27
C PHE A 361 8.12 14.50 6.45
N ARG A 362 9.16 14.08 5.72
CA ARG A 362 10.53 14.54 5.94
C ARG A 362 10.72 16.01 5.59
N VAL A 363 10.07 16.48 4.53
CA VAL A 363 10.26 17.84 3.97
C VAL A 363 8.99 18.47 3.40
N GLN A 364 8.12 17.73 2.68
CA GLN A 364 6.95 18.33 2.03
C GLN A 364 5.93 18.87 3.03
N HIS A 365 5.41 18.04 3.93
CA HIS A 365 4.44 18.49 4.92
C HIS A 365 5.01 19.56 5.89
N PRO A 366 6.28 19.45 6.35
CA PRO A 366 6.96 20.54 7.05
C PRO A 366 7.05 21.86 6.27
N LEU A 367 7.17 21.83 4.94
CA LEU A 367 7.10 23.05 4.11
C LEU A 367 5.67 23.59 4.08
N LEU A 368 4.66 22.74 3.91
CA LEU A 368 3.25 23.13 3.94
C LEU A 368 2.85 23.76 5.28
N THR A 369 3.44 23.36 6.42
CA THR A 369 3.22 24.09 7.70
C THR A 369 3.56 25.57 7.63
N ILE A 370 4.47 25.98 6.74
CA ILE A 370 4.92 27.37 6.57
C ILE A 370 4.13 28.09 5.48
N ILE A 371 3.99 27.47 4.30
CA ILE A 371 3.48 28.14 3.08
C ILE A 371 1.97 27.95 2.86
N ASP A 372 1.39 26.86 3.36
CA ASP A 372 -0.04 26.55 3.25
C ASP A 372 -0.57 25.78 4.46
N PRO A 373 -0.51 26.39 5.67
CA PRO A 373 -1.01 25.75 6.89
C PRO A 373 -2.52 25.48 6.85
N GLN A 374 -3.26 26.08 5.92
CA GLN A 374 -4.68 25.76 5.71
C GLN A 374 -4.84 24.40 5.03
N ALA A 375 -4.14 24.15 3.92
CA ALA A 375 -4.14 22.84 3.27
C ALA A 375 -3.59 21.75 4.21
N GLN A 376 -2.50 22.04 4.94
CA GLN A 376 -1.95 21.08 5.91
C GLN A 376 -2.97 20.71 7.00
N ALA A 377 -3.68 21.68 7.59
CA ALA A 377 -4.71 21.39 8.59
C ALA A 377 -5.87 20.52 8.02
N GLN A 378 -6.24 20.74 6.76
CA GLN A 378 -7.26 19.94 6.06
C GLN A 378 -6.77 18.52 5.76
N MET A 379 -5.50 18.34 5.40
CA MET A 379 -4.88 17.01 5.26
C MET A 379 -4.87 16.26 6.59
N ILE A 380 -4.51 16.92 7.71
CA ILE A 380 -4.59 16.32 9.05
C ILE A 380 -6.03 15.91 9.39
N GLN A 381 -7.03 16.78 9.12
CA GLN A 381 -8.43 16.44 9.33
C GLN A 381 -8.89 15.26 8.46
N SER A 382 -8.35 15.10 7.25
CA SER A 382 -8.64 13.99 6.34
C SER A 382 -8.07 12.66 6.86
N LEU A 383 -6.84 12.66 7.37
CA LEU A 383 -6.22 11.50 8.01
C LEU A 383 -7.02 11.06 9.26
N LEU A 384 -7.55 12.01 10.03
CA LEU A 384 -8.44 11.72 11.16
C LEU A 384 -9.81 11.15 10.73
N ASP A 385 -10.33 11.47 9.54
CA ASP A 385 -11.51 10.76 9.01
C ASP A 385 -11.17 9.34 8.55
N THR A 386 -10.04 9.15 7.87
CA THR A 386 -9.56 7.81 7.51
C THR A 386 -9.39 6.94 8.76
N TYR A 387 -8.84 7.48 9.85
CA TYR A 387 -8.80 6.80 11.15
C TYR A 387 -10.20 6.43 11.68
N LYS A 388 -11.18 7.34 11.68
CA LYS A 388 -12.56 7.04 12.15
C LYS A 388 -13.21 5.90 11.36
N HIS A 389 -13.06 5.90 10.03
CA HIS A 389 -13.80 5.01 9.13
C HIS A 389 -13.09 3.69 8.85
N GLU A 390 -11.76 3.66 8.87
CA GLU A 390 -10.95 2.46 8.62
C GLU A 390 -10.29 1.88 9.88
N GLY A 391 -10.25 2.67 10.97
CA GLY A 391 -9.73 2.27 12.28
C GLY A 391 -8.23 2.47 12.49
N TRP A 392 -7.49 2.94 11.48
CA TRP A 392 -6.03 3.08 11.48
C TRP A 392 -5.61 4.34 10.73
N LEU A 393 -4.42 4.86 11.03
CA LEU A 393 -3.82 5.86 10.15
C LEU A 393 -3.13 5.16 8.95
N PRO A 394 -3.18 5.74 7.75
CA PRO A 394 -2.43 5.23 6.60
C PRO A 394 -0.99 5.76 6.60
N ASP A 395 -0.04 4.93 6.18
CA ASP A 395 1.31 5.39 5.75
C ASP A 395 1.31 5.76 4.25
N CYS A 396 0.44 5.10 3.48
CA CYS A 396 0.09 5.41 2.10
C CYS A 396 -1.44 5.28 1.92
N HIS A 397 -2.09 6.21 1.24
CA HIS A 397 -3.49 6.08 0.81
C HIS A 397 -3.67 6.79 -0.53
N MET A 398 -4.24 6.09 -1.52
CA MET A 398 -4.33 6.60 -2.88
C MET A 398 -5.58 6.11 -3.60
N SER A 399 -6.18 6.99 -4.40
CA SER A 399 -7.26 6.64 -5.34
C SER A 399 -8.35 5.79 -4.68
N MET A 400 -8.85 6.22 -3.53
CA MET A 400 -9.85 5.53 -2.70
C MET A 400 -9.44 4.10 -2.25
N CYS A 401 -8.14 3.84 -2.05
CA CYS A 401 -7.58 2.54 -1.66
C CYS A 401 -6.49 2.68 -0.56
N GLN A 402 -6.29 1.59 0.19
CA GLN A 402 -5.27 1.44 1.24
C GLN A 402 -3.91 1.06 0.64
N GLY A 403 -2.85 1.81 0.98
CA GLY A 403 -1.51 1.66 0.39
C GLY A 403 -0.53 0.93 1.29
N TRP A 404 0.55 0.41 0.71
CA TRP A 404 1.48 -0.43 1.48
C TRP A 404 2.34 0.37 2.47
N THR A 405 2.35 -0.01 3.75
CA THR A 405 3.23 0.58 4.77
C THR A 405 4.69 0.39 4.36
N GLN A 406 5.51 1.45 4.49
CA GLN A 406 6.90 1.50 4.02
C GLN A 406 7.93 1.24 5.12
N GLY A 407 7.91 2.05 6.19
CA GLY A 407 8.86 1.92 7.30
C GLY A 407 8.23 2.06 8.68
N GLY A 408 7.23 2.93 8.85
CA GLY A 408 6.55 3.19 10.12
C GLY A 408 5.10 3.63 9.89
N SER A 409 4.47 4.20 10.92
CA SER A 409 3.16 4.85 10.82
C SER A 409 3.35 6.36 10.67
N ASN A 410 3.83 6.82 9.50
CA ASN A 410 4.38 8.18 9.41
C ASN A 410 3.33 9.31 9.44
N ALA A 411 2.04 8.97 9.32
CA ALA A 411 0.94 9.88 9.68
C ALA A 411 1.02 10.38 11.13
N ASP A 412 1.55 9.57 12.06
CA ASP A 412 1.84 9.98 13.44
C ASP A 412 2.73 11.23 13.46
N ILE A 413 3.75 11.26 12.60
CA ILE A 413 4.70 12.36 12.54
C ILE A 413 3.99 13.62 12.02
N LEU A 414 3.10 13.51 11.02
CA LEU A 414 2.34 14.66 10.51
C LEU A 414 1.41 15.27 11.58
N LEU A 415 0.70 14.42 12.32
CA LEU A 415 -0.19 14.83 13.41
C LEU A 415 0.58 15.60 14.49
N VAL A 416 1.75 15.09 14.87
CA VAL A 416 2.57 15.70 15.91
C VAL A 416 3.33 16.94 15.40
N ASP A 417 3.78 16.96 14.14
CA ASP A 417 4.38 18.13 13.50
C ASP A 417 3.40 19.31 13.45
N ALA A 418 2.15 19.05 13.04
CA ALA A 418 1.08 20.04 13.07
C ALA A 418 0.77 20.51 14.51
N TYR A 419 0.80 19.61 15.49
CA TYR A 419 0.57 19.96 16.89
C TYR A 419 1.67 20.86 17.48
N VAL A 420 2.94 20.47 17.39
CA VAL A 420 4.06 21.22 18.02
C VAL A 420 4.33 22.57 17.36
N LYS A 421 3.87 22.76 16.12
CA LYS A 421 3.91 24.04 15.38
C LYS A 421 2.64 24.88 15.55
N ASN A 422 1.67 24.42 16.35
CA ASN A 422 0.38 25.06 16.58
C ASN A 422 -0.40 25.34 15.28
N ILE A 423 -0.46 24.36 14.37
CA ILE A 423 -1.21 24.45 13.12
C ILE A 423 -2.71 24.28 13.39
N SER A 424 -3.32 25.36 13.90
CA SER A 424 -4.76 25.57 13.82
C SER A 424 -5.05 26.50 12.65
N ALA A 425 -5.72 25.98 11.62
CA ALA A 425 -6.33 26.79 10.58
C ALA A 425 -7.71 27.31 11.05
N SER A 426 -8.53 27.79 10.10
CA SER A 426 -9.93 28.23 10.29
C SER A 426 -10.91 27.12 10.73
N SER A 427 -10.42 25.99 11.21
CA SER A 427 -11.20 24.86 11.71
C SER A 427 -10.37 24.10 12.75
N PRO A 428 -10.90 23.79 13.94
CA PRO A 428 -10.14 23.12 14.98
C PRO A 428 -9.78 21.69 14.57
N ILE A 429 -8.62 21.22 15.02
CA ILE A 429 -8.22 19.80 14.93
C ILE A 429 -8.60 19.13 16.24
N ASP A 430 -9.19 17.94 16.15
CA ASP A 430 -9.51 17.13 17.33
C ASP A 430 -8.23 16.43 17.82
N TRP A 431 -7.52 17.09 18.72
CA TRP A 431 -6.29 16.57 19.29
C TRP A 431 -6.49 15.38 20.25
N ALA A 432 -7.70 15.18 20.77
CA ALA A 432 -8.01 13.99 21.58
C ALA A 432 -8.13 12.75 20.66
N LEU A 433 -8.84 12.90 19.53
CA LEU A 433 -8.89 11.88 18.47
C LEU A 433 -7.50 11.63 17.84
N ALA A 434 -6.69 12.67 17.65
CA ALA A 434 -5.31 12.52 17.17
C ALA A 434 -4.46 11.67 18.12
N LEU A 435 -4.56 11.91 19.43
CA LEU A 435 -3.87 11.11 20.44
C LEU A 435 -4.39 9.66 20.47
N GLU A 436 -5.69 9.47 20.32
CA GLU A 436 -6.30 8.13 20.22
C GLU A 436 -5.73 7.35 19.01
N ALA A 437 -5.70 7.98 17.83
CA ALA A 437 -5.22 7.38 16.59
C ALA A 437 -3.75 6.94 16.68
N VAL A 438 -2.86 7.86 17.07
CA VAL A 438 -1.42 7.56 17.23
C VAL A 438 -1.18 6.52 18.33
N MET A 439 -1.98 6.51 19.40
CA MET A 439 -1.90 5.50 20.45
C MET A 439 -2.43 4.13 19.99
N VAL A 440 -3.42 4.10 19.09
CA VAL A 440 -3.92 2.86 18.47
C VAL A 440 -2.85 2.24 17.58
N ASP A 441 -2.20 3.02 16.71
CA ASP A 441 -1.09 2.54 15.87
C ASP A 441 0.10 2.04 16.72
N ALA A 442 0.32 2.62 17.91
CA ALA A 442 1.39 2.22 18.82
C ALA A 442 1.07 1.00 19.73
N GLU A 443 -0.21 0.61 19.87
CA GLU A 443 -0.65 -0.39 20.86
C GLU A 443 -1.52 -1.52 20.31
N ARG A 444 -2.25 -1.33 19.21
CA ARG A 444 -3.13 -2.34 18.63
C ARG A 444 -2.49 -2.84 17.34
N GLU A 445 -2.47 -4.16 17.14
CA GLU A 445 -1.93 -4.74 15.91
C GLU A 445 -3.08 -5.02 14.92
N PRO A 446 -3.01 -4.55 13.66
CA PRO A 446 -3.92 -4.96 12.60
C PRO A 446 -3.65 -6.39 12.14
N LEU A 447 -4.70 -7.05 11.65
CA LEU A 447 -4.61 -8.42 11.13
C LEU A 447 -3.77 -8.50 9.84
N GLU A 448 -3.85 -7.50 8.97
CA GLU A 448 -2.98 -7.30 7.80
C GLU A 448 -2.31 -5.94 7.95
N TRP A 449 -1.08 -5.94 8.44
CA TRP A 449 -0.34 -4.72 8.75
C TRP A 449 0.48 -4.20 7.57
N SER A 450 0.49 -4.90 6.44
CA SER A 450 1.13 -4.40 5.21
C SER A 450 0.50 -3.11 4.69
N HIS A 451 -0.68 -2.70 5.16
CA HIS A 451 -1.35 -1.45 4.76
C HIS A 451 -2.08 -0.72 5.90
N HIS A 452 -1.92 -1.16 7.16
CA HIS A 452 -2.58 -0.57 8.34
C HIS A 452 -1.58 -0.46 9.49
N GLY A 453 -1.55 0.68 10.18
CA GLY A 453 -0.89 0.86 11.47
C GLY A 453 0.52 0.26 11.57
N ARG A 454 0.77 -0.51 12.65
CA ARG A 454 2.06 -1.17 12.91
C ARG A 454 1.88 -2.66 13.16
N GLY A 455 2.68 -3.47 12.46
CA GLY A 455 2.83 -4.91 12.69
C GLY A 455 4.00 -5.28 13.59
N GLY A 456 4.01 -6.51 14.12
CA GLY A 456 5.04 -7.03 15.02
C GLY A 456 5.02 -6.36 16.40
N LEU A 457 3.88 -5.82 16.83
CA LEU A 457 3.76 -5.05 18.06
C LEU A 457 3.85 -5.93 19.31
N ARG A 458 3.58 -7.24 19.21
CA ARG A 458 3.94 -8.17 20.28
C ARG A 458 5.45 -8.14 20.52
N SER A 459 6.23 -8.44 19.48
CA SER A 459 7.70 -8.44 19.55
C SER A 459 8.26 -7.06 19.91
N TRP A 460 7.69 -5.97 19.39
CA TRP A 460 8.05 -4.58 19.76
C TRP A 460 8.01 -4.33 21.27
N ARG A 461 6.95 -4.81 21.95
CA ARG A 461 6.75 -4.62 23.39
C ARG A 461 7.51 -5.62 24.26
N GLU A 462 7.63 -6.87 23.80
CA GLU A 462 8.25 -7.94 24.58
C GLU A 462 9.78 -7.96 24.46
N LEU A 463 10.32 -7.52 23.32
CA LEU A 463 11.76 -7.59 23.00
C LEU A 463 12.42 -6.21 22.84
N GLY A 464 11.65 -5.16 22.58
CA GLY A 464 12.17 -3.81 22.34
C GLY A 464 12.79 -3.60 20.95
N TYR A 465 12.45 -4.43 19.97
CA TYR A 465 12.80 -4.29 18.56
C TYR A 465 11.84 -5.14 17.71
N ILE A 466 11.80 -4.91 16.40
CA ILE A 466 11.19 -5.82 15.44
C ILE A 466 12.23 -6.89 15.07
N PRO A 467 11.95 -8.18 15.29
CA PRO A 467 12.86 -9.26 14.93
C PRO A 467 13.01 -9.47 13.43
N TYR A 468 14.11 -10.11 13.05
CA TYR A 468 14.25 -10.77 11.75
C TYR A 468 13.63 -12.17 11.81
N LEU A 469 12.86 -12.53 10.78
CA LEU A 469 12.02 -13.73 10.75
C LEU A 469 11.04 -13.78 11.94
N ASP A 470 10.24 -12.71 12.07
CA ASP A 470 9.38 -12.49 13.24
C ASP A 470 8.17 -13.45 13.24
N PHE A 471 8.03 -14.24 14.31
CA PHE A 471 6.92 -15.17 14.46
C PHE A 471 5.74 -14.49 15.16
N ASP A 472 5.01 -13.64 14.43
CA ASP A 472 3.74 -13.08 14.90
C ASP A 472 2.53 -13.92 14.42
N PRO A 473 1.68 -14.44 15.34
CA PRO A 473 0.43 -15.12 15.02
C PRO A 473 -0.82 -14.24 15.24
N VAL A 474 -0.68 -12.93 15.49
CA VAL A 474 -1.76 -11.94 15.64
C VAL A 474 -2.04 -11.26 14.32
N GLY A 475 -1.01 -10.66 13.71
CA GLY A 475 -1.06 -10.03 12.40
C GLY A 475 -0.24 -10.79 11.36
N PHE A 476 -0.43 -10.46 10.09
CA PHE A 476 0.45 -10.89 9.00
C PHE A 476 0.85 -9.71 8.11
N GLY A 477 1.96 -9.89 7.41
CA GLY A 477 2.50 -8.92 6.47
C GLY A 477 3.88 -9.36 5.95
N THR A 478 4.62 -8.44 5.34
CA THR A 478 5.92 -8.73 4.70
C THR A 478 7.05 -8.92 5.72
N ASP A 479 7.41 -10.16 6.05
CA ASP A 479 8.55 -10.54 6.92
C ASP A 479 9.88 -10.02 6.34
N SER A 480 10.24 -8.81 6.77
CA SER A 480 11.28 -7.94 6.24
C SER A 480 11.34 -6.65 7.06
N ARG A 481 12.29 -5.76 6.71
CA ARG A 481 12.36 -4.37 7.18
C ARG A 481 12.52 -4.24 8.70
N SER A 482 13.08 -5.24 9.37
CA SER A 482 13.21 -5.30 10.84
C SER A 482 14.03 -4.14 11.42
N ILE A 483 15.08 -3.69 10.73
CA ILE A 483 15.92 -2.55 11.14
C ILE A 483 15.17 -1.23 10.92
N SER A 484 14.64 -0.99 9.72
CA SER A 484 13.95 0.28 9.42
C SER A 484 12.67 0.46 10.25
N ARG A 485 11.87 -0.60 10.42
CA ARG A 485 10.69 -0.58 11.30
C ARG A 485 11.05 -0.32 12.76
N THR A 486 12.14 -0.92 13.27
CA THR A 486 12.62 -0.63 14.63
C THR A 486 13.00 0.84 14.80
N LEU A 487 13.68 1.45 13.81
CA LEU A 487 14.12 2.84 13.86
C LEU A 487 12.94 3.82 13.73
N GLU A 488 12.04 3.58 12.77
CA GLU A 488 10.86 4.43 12.55
C GLU A 488 9.84 4.30 13.68
N TYR A 489 9.53 3.09 14.17
CA TYR A 489 8.65 2.93 15.34
C TYR A 489 9.23 3.61 16.59
N SER A 490 10.55 3.62 16.78
CA SER A 490 11.20 4.41 17.83
C SER A 490 10.96 5.92 17.65
N TYR A 491 10.92 6.45 16.43
CA TYR A 491 10.59 7.85 16.20
C TYR A 491 9.08 8.14 16.32
N ASN A 492 8.22 7.24 15.84
CA ASN A 492 6.77 7.36 16.01
C ASN A 492 6.38 7.33 17.51
N ASP A 493 7.03 6.49 18.33
CA ASP A 493 6.83 6.47 19.79
C ASP A 493 7.37 7.76 20.48
N PHE A 494 8.44 8.39 19.98
CA PHE A 494 8.84 9.73 20.43
C PHE A 494 7.80 10.81 20.11
N CYS A 495 7.21 10.76 18.90
CA CYS A 495 6.15 11.68 18.50
C CYS A 495 4.92 11.51 19.43
N LEU A 496 4.50 10.27 19.69
CA LEU A 496 3.42 9.96 20.64
C LEU A 496 3.74 10.46 22.06
N ALA A 497 4.98 10.28 22.55
CA ALA A 497 5.39 10.81 23.85
C ALA A 497 5.29 12.35 23.91
N THR A 498 5.58 13.03 22.79
CA THR A 498 5.51 14.49 22.66
C THR A 498 4.07 15.01 22.64
N LEU A 499 3.18 14.37 21.88
CA LEU A 499 1.75 14.70 21.84
C LEU A 499 1.06 14.42 23.19
N ALA A 500 1.34 13.27 23.80
CA ALA A 500 0.84 12.91 25.12
C ALA A 500 1.27 13.93 26.19
N ALA A 501 2.50 14.45 26.11
CA ALA A 501 2.98 15.49 27.01
C ALA A 501 2.21 16.81 26.87
N GLY A 502 2.03 17.30 25.63
CA GLY A 502 1.31 18.55 25.37
C GLY A 502 -0.17 18.49 25.75
N LEU A 503 -0.79 17.32 25.59
CA LEU A 503 -2.19 17.07 25.97
C LEU A 503 -2.37 16.67 27.44
N GLY A 504 -1.34 16.82 28.29
CA GLY A 504 -1.45 16.64 29.73
C GLY A 504 -1.72 15.20 30.19
N GLN A 505 -1.30 14.20 29.41
CA GLN A 505 -1.45 12.79 29.79
C GLN A 505 -0.61 12.45 31.04
N PRO A 506 -1.00 11.42 31.81
CA PRO A 506 -0.25 10.98 32.99
C PRO A 506 1.22 10.69 32.66
N GLU A 507 2.13 11.10 33.55
CA GLU A 507 3.59 10.97 33.37
C GLU A 507 4.03 9.54 33.00
N ALA A 508 3.37 8.50 33.54
CA ALA A 508 3.65 7.10 33.21
C ALA A 508 3.41 6.76 31.72
N VAL A 509 2.42 7.40 31.06
CA VAL A 509 2.14 7.25 29.63
C VAL A 509 3.26 7.89 28.81
N ARG A 510 3.64 9.12 29.18
CA ARG A 510 4.75 9.86 28.56
C ARG A 510 6.08 9.12 28.69
N HIS A 511 6.36 8.58 29.89
CA HIS A 511 7.57 7.81 30.20
C HIS A 511 7.67 6.53 29.36
N LYS A 512 6.59 5.72 29.32
CA LYS A 512 6.51 4.49 28.52
C LYS A 512 6.91 4.69 27.06
N TYR A 513 6.39 5.73 26.41
CA TYR A 513 6.69 6.00 25.00
C TYR A 513 8.06 6.65 24.81
N MET A 514 8.52 7.48 25.75
CA MET A 514 9.89 8.00 25.72
C MET A 514 10.94 6.87 25.90
N GLU A 515 10.68 5.87 26.75
CA GLU A 515 11.54 4.68 26.88
C GLU A 515 11.55 3.84 25.59
N ARG A 516 10.37 3.52 25.03
CA ARG A 516 10.26 2.81 23.75
C ARG A 516 10.89 3.58 22.58
N SER A 517 10.96 4.91 22.66
CA SER A 517 11.67 5.69 21.65
C SER A 517 13.18 5.40 21.59
N MET A 518 13.76 4.77 22.63
CA MET A 518 15.17 4.39 22.66
C MET A 518 15.44 2.94 22.22
N ASN A 519 14.40 2.20 21.81
CA ASN A 519 14.46 0.80 21.37
C ASN A 519 15.44 0.55 20.22
N TRP A 520 15.68 1.53 19.34
CA TRP A 520 16.68 1.44 18.25
C TRP A 520 18.06 0.95 18.70
N ARG A 521 18.46 1.22 19.95
CA ARG A 521 19.73 0.73 20.53
C ARG A 521 19.80 -0.80 20.60
N ASN A 522 18.67 -1.50 20.64
CA ASN A 522 18.62 -2.97 20.76
C ASN A 522 19.07 -3.71 19.50
N LEU A 523 19.22 -3.02 18.36
CA LEU A 523 19.82 -3.56 17.13
C LEU A 523 21.28 -3.17 16.93
N TRP A 524 21.89 -2.42 17.86
CA TRP A 524 23.29 -2.01 17.76
C TRP A 524 24.25 -3.18 18.03
N LYS A 525 25.07 -3.53 17.03
CA LYS A 525 26.09 -4.58 17.11
C LYS A 525 27.48 -3.94 17.05
N GLU A 526 28.07 -3.68 18.22
CA GLU A 526 29.32 -2.93 18.42
C GLU A 526 30.53 -3.44 17.62
N ASP A 527 30.68 -4.76 17.48
CA ASP A 527 31.80 -5.39 16.78
C ASP A 527 31.63 -5.42 15.25
N GLN A 528 30.45 -5.05 14.73
CA GLN A 528 30.16 -5.13 13.30
C GLN A 528 31.04 -4.18 12.49
N THR A 529 31.63 -4.67 11.40
CA THR A 529 32.35 -3.88 10.40
C THR A 529 31.54 -3.76 9.10
N SER A 530 31.98 -2.87 8.21
CA SER A 530 31.51 -2.77 6.83
C SER A 530 32.70 -2.79 5.87
N VAL A 531 32.58 -3.55 4.78
CA VAL A 531 33.62 -3.75 3.76
C VAL A 531 33.12 -3.23 2.42
N ILE A 532 33.88 -2.31 1.80
CA ILE A 532 33.54 -1.69 0.51
C ILE A 532 34.60 -2.06 -0.51
N ARG A 533 34.18 -2.70 -1.61
CA ARG A 533 35.07 -3.13 -2.72
C ARG A 533 36.32 -3.90 -2.22
N GLY A 534 36.12 -4.77 -1.21
CA GLY A 534 37.17 -5.60 -0.61
C GLY A 534 38.09 -4.91 0.41
N LYS A 535 37.80 -3.68 0.82
CA LYS A 535 38.52 -2.96 1.89
C LYS A 535 37.60 -2.71 3.08
N ASP A 536 38.08 -2.90 4.30
CA ASP A 536 37.36 -2.47 5.50
C ASP A 536 37.22 -0.93 5.47
N SER A 537 36.03 -0.43 5.80
CA SER A 537 35.73 1.01 5.91
C SER A 537 36.47 1.71 7.06
N GLY A 538 36.99 0.95 8.02
CA GLY A 538 37.61 1.45 9.25
C GLY A 538 36.62 1.73 10.39
N PHE A 539 35.31 1.69 10.10
CA PHE A 539 34.26 1.95 11.08
C PHE A 539 33.71 0.66 11.70
N ARG A 540 33.40 0.74 12.99
CA ARG A 540 32.77 -0.34 13.78
C ARG A 540 31.45 0.11 14.38
N GLY A 541 30.64 -0.86 14.78
CA GLY A 541 29.30 -0.66 15.31
C GLY A 541 28.33 -0.31 14.18
N PHE A 542 27.37 -1.18 13.92
CA PHE A 542 26.28 -0.94 12.97
C PHE A 542 24.99 -1.51 13.54
N PHE A 543 23.84 -1.04 13.05
CA PHE A 543 22.60 -1.80 13.23
C PHE A 543 22.68 -3.12 12.46
N GLN A 544 22.15 -4.19 13.02
CA GLN A 544 22.03 -5.50 12.38
C GLN A 544 20.68 -6.14 12.70
N PRO A 545 20.17 -7.04 11.83
CA PRO A 545 18.93 -7.76 12.11
C PRO A 545 19.11 -8.66 13.34
N ARG A 546 18.05 -8.91 14.10
CA ARG A 546 18.14 -9.68 15.35
C ARG A 546 16.96 -10.63 15.49
N TYR A 547 17.22 -11.90 15.77
CA TYR A 547 16.18 -12.92 15.94
C TYR A 547 15.50 -12.81 17.30
N MET A 548 14.27 -13.34 17.43
CA MET A 548 13.48 -13.34 18.69
C MET A 548 14.22 -13.93 19.90
N ASN A 549 15.18 -14.84 19.68
CA ASN A 549 16.02 -15.43 20.73
C ASN A 549 17.19 -14.53 21.19
N GLY A 550 17.27 -13.29 20.70
CA GLY A 550 18.30 -12.31 21.01
C GLY A 550 19.61 -12.47 20.24
N THR A 551 19.75 -13.51 19.38
CA THR A 551 20.94 -13.70 18.53
C THR A 551 20.89 -12.84 17.27
N TRP A 552 22.05 -12.53 16.69
CA TRP A 552 22.17 -11.66 15.52
C TRP A 552 21.89 -12.40 14.21
N GLY A 553 21.06 -11.80 13.36
CA GLY A 553 21.06 -12.04 11.92
C GLY A 553 22.19 -11.25 11.24
N PHE A 554 22.16 -11.17 9.92
CA PHE A 554 23.14 -10.38 9.16
C PHE A 554 22.54 -9.77 7.90
N GLN A 555 22.79 -8.48 7.69
CA GLN A 555 22.69 -7.80 6.40
C GLN A 555 23.99 -7.01 6.21
N ASP A 556 24.62 -7.11 5.03
CA ASP A 556 25.80 -6.31 4.69
C ASP A 556 25.45 -4.81 4.82
N PRO A 557 26.20 -4.02 5.60
CA PRO A 557 25.86 -2.62 5.79
C PRO A 557 25.76 -1.77 4.50
N ILE A 558 26.36 -2.20 3.38
CA ILE A 558 26.24 -1.51 2.08
C ILE A 558 25.11 -2.04 1.16
N ALA A 559 24.42 -3.12 1.54
CA ALA A 559 23.24 -3.57 0.80
C ALA A 559 22.18 -2.45 0.78
N CYS A 560 21.45 -2.30 -0.34
CA CYS A 560 20.51 -1.20 -0.56
C CYS A 560 21.16 0.20 -0.64
N SER A 561 22.42 0.30 -1.06
CA SER A 561 23.10 1.57 -1.41
C SER A 561 23.47 1.65 -2.89
N ALA A 562 23.79 2.86 -3.37
CA ALA A 562 24.29 3.12 -4.73
C ALA A 562 25.62 2.41 -5.06
N LEU A 563 26.34 1.85 -4.08
CA LEU A 563 27.54 1.03 -4.30
C LEU A 563 27.24 -0.48 -4.46
N ALA A 564 25.98 -0.90 -4.27
CA ALA A 564 25.55 -2.29 -4.29
C ALA A 564 24.44 -2.51 -5.33
N GLY A 565 23.19 -2.48 -4.90
CA GLY A 565 22.00 -2.68 -5.73
C GLY A 565 20.74 -2.29 -4.98
N PHE A 566 19.72 -1.90 -5.74
CA PHE A 566 18.44 -1.41 -5.24
C PHE A 566 17.64 -2.50 -4.49
N CYS A 567 16.86 -2.06 -3.51
CA CYS A 567 15.96 -2.88 -2.69
C CYS A 567 14.58 -2.24 -2.72
N SER A 568 13.53 -3.04 -2.82
CA SER A 568 12.14 -2.55 -2.77
C SER A 568 11.20 -3.60 -2.25
N LEU A 569 10.14 -3.15 -1.56
CA LEU A 569 9.14 -3.98 -0.90
C LEU A 569 8.59 -5.12 -1.78
N THR A 570 8.37 -4.86 -3.07
CA THR A 570 7.64 -5.77 -3.96
C THR A 570 8.53 -6.69 -4.81
N THR A 571 9.81 -6.34 -4.97
CA THR A 571 10.74 -7.01 -5.91
C THR A 571 12.01 -7.56 -5.26
N ASN A 572 12.55 -6.87 -4.26
CA ASN A 572 13.78 -7.23 -3.56
C ASN A 572 13.77 -6.67 -2.12
N PRO A 573 12.92 -7.20 -1.21
CA PRO A 573 12.83 -6.72 0.17
C PRO A 573 14.10 -7.06 0.97
N SER A 574 14.43 -6.22 1.94
CA SER A 574 15.58 -6.37 2.84
C SER A 574 15.22 -5.94 4.27
N GLU A 575 16.18 -5.99 5.20
CA GLU A 575 15.93 -5.59 6.61
C GLU A 575 15.92 -4.08 6.83
N THR A 576 16.23 -3.34 5.78
CA THR A 576 16.03 -1.89 5.63
C THR A 576 15.18 -1.63 4.38
N PHE A 577 14.33 -0.60 4.42
CA PHE A 577 13.45 -0.23 3.30
C PHE A 577 14.17 0.76 2.36
N GLU A 578 14.40 0.34 1.12
CA GLU A 578 14.95 1.08 -0.04
C GLU A 578 16.27 1.86 0.13
N ALA A 579 16.85 1.86 1.33
CA ALA A 579 18.11 2.48 1.69
C ALA A 579 18.95 1.54 2.57
N SER A 580 20.26 1.75 2.60
CA SER A 580 21.22 0.88 3.32
C SER A 580 21.24 1.10 4.82
N ILE A 581 21.88 0.18 5.55
CA ILE A 581 22.19 0.35 6.97
C ILE A 581 23.13 1.54 7.19
N TRP A 582 24.02 1.85 6.23
CA TRP A 582 24.81 3.09 6.28
C TRP A 582 23.95 4.37 6.23
N GLN A 583 22.79 4.34 5.57
CA GLN A 583 21.81 5.44 5.57
C GLN A 583 20.97 5.41 6.86
N TYR A 584 20.34 4.27 7.18
CA TYR A 584 19.49 4.13 8.36
C TYR A 584 20.23 4.28 9.70
N LEU A 585 21.55 4.09 9.74
CA LEU A 585 22.42 4.44 10.87
C LEU A 585 22.10 5.83 11.44
N PHE A 586 21.84 6.78 10.55
CA PHE A 586 21.66 8.19 10.86
C PHE A 586 20.19 8.57 11.15
N PHE A 587 19.24 7.64 10.98
CA PHE A 587 17.81 7.89 11.18
C PHE A 587 17.39 7.71 12.65
N VAL A 588 17.81 8.63 13.52
CA VAL A 588 17.31 8.79 14.90
C VAL A 588 17.18 10.28 15.29
N PRO A 589 16.31 11.06 14.60
CA PRO A 589 16.24 12.53 14.75
C PRO A 589 15.79 13.06 16.13
N HIS A 590 15.19 12.23 16.98
CA HIS A 590 14.91 12.53 18.39
C HIS A 590 16.12 12.36 19.31
N ALA A 591 17.08 11.52 18.90
CA ALA A 591 18.10 10.95 19.77
C ALA A 591 19.53 11.10 19.20
N THR A 592 19.76 12.07 18.31
CA THR A 592 21.04 12.23 17.60
C THR A 592 22.25 12.36 18.53
N ALA A 593 22.15 13.08 19.66
CA ALA A 593 23.24 13.13 20.65
C ALA A 593 23.54 11.77 21.31
N SER A 594 22.53 10.89 21.47
CA SER A 594 22.75 9.50 21.88
C SER A 594 23.45 8.68 20.79
N LEU A 595 23.17 8.92 19.50
CA LEU A 595 23.89 8.28 18.40
C LEU A 595 25.35 8.74 18.33
N ILE A 596 25.59 10.06 18.41
CA ILE A 596 26.93 10.66 18.48
C ILE A 596 27.73 10.01 19.62
N SER A 597 27.15 9.94 20.82
CA SER A 597 27.75 9.25 21.97
C SER A 597 28.07 7.78 21.69
N LEU A 598 27.16 7.05 21.01
CA LEU A 598 27.27 5.62 20.71
C LEU A 598 28.34 5.30 19.65
N VAL A 599 28.59 6.20 18.69
CA VAL A 599 29.64 6.01 17.67
C VAL A 599 31.03 6.50 18.09
N GLY A 600 31.17 7.08 19.28
CA GLY A 600 32.46 7.52 19.85
C GLY A 600 32.66 9.03 20.01
N GLY A 601 31.60 9.84 19.94
CA GLY A 601 31.64 11.29 20.10
C GLY A 601 31.74 12.07 18.77
N ASP A 602 31.75 13.40 18.87
CA ASP A 602 31.59 14.34 17.74
C ASP A 602 32.52 14.03 16.56
N GLU A 603 33.83 13.98 16.78
CA GLU A 603 34.82 13.75 15.71
C GLU A 603 34.69 12.36 15.06
N ALA A 604 34.28 11.33 15.83
CA ALA A 604 34.02 9.99 15.29
C ALA A 604 32.74 9.98 14.43
N PHE A 605 31.70 10.71 14.85
CA PHE A 605 30.47 10.90 14.10
C PHE A 605 30.70 11.70 12.80
N ILE A 606 31.41 12.82 12.88
CA ILE A 606 31.78 13.67 11.73
C ILE A 606 32.58 12.87 10.71
N SER A 607 33.66 12.19 11.14
CA SER A 607 34.48 11.34 10.27
C SER A 607 33.66 10.25 9.56
N ARG A 608 32.69 9.65 10.27
CA ARG A 608 31.81 8.62 9.72
C ARG A 608 30.78 9.16 8.73
N LEU A 609 30.24 10.35 8.99
CA LEU A 609 29.31 11.05 8.11
C LEU A 609 30.01 11.58 6.85
N ASP A 610 31.24 12.08 6.99
CA ASP A 610 32.11 12.46 5.88
C ASP A 610 32.48 11.26 5.00
N TYR A 611 32.79 10.11 5.60
CA TYR A 611 33.01 8.86 4.85
C TYR A 611 31.76 8.42 4.09
N PHE A 612 30.58 8.46 4.72
CA PHE A 612 29.31 8.15 4.07
C PHE A 612 29.05 9.03 2.84
N HIS A 613 29.22 10.35 2.96
CA HIS A 613 29.04 11.30 1.85
C HIS A 613 30.17 11.31 0.80
N SER A 614 31.36 10.79 1.08
CA SER A 614 32.50 10.80 0.15
C SER A 614 32.85 9.45 -0.49
N SER A 615 32.39 8.34 0.09
CA SER A 615 32.61 6.99 -0.45
C SER A 615 31.71 6.63 -1.64
N GLY A 616 30.65 7.41 -1.88
CA GLY A 616 29.59 7.12 -2.84
C GLY A 616 28.46 6.24 -2.28
N LEU A 617 28.39 6.06 -0.97
CA LEU A 617 27.25 5.41 -0.29
C LEU A 617 26.01 6.31 -0.20
N ALA A 618 26.21 7.62 -0.09
CA ALA A 618 25.13 8.60 -0.05
C ALA A 618 24.51 8.76 -1.44
N ASP A 619 23.22 8.46 -1.53
CA ASP A 619 22.40 8.70 -2.72
C ASP A 619 21.39 9.80 -2.43
N ILE A 620 21.49 10.94 -3.12
CA ILE A 620 20.61 12.08 -2.88
C ILE A 620 19.28 11.97 -3.63
N SER A 621 19.07 10.91 -4.43
CA SER A 621 17.77 10.57 -5.03
C SER A 621 16.86 9.76 -4.08
N ASN A 622 17.14 9.77 -2.77
CA ASN A 622 16.47 8.90 -1.80
C ASN A 622 16.35 9.57 -0.41
N GLU A 623 15.13 9.66 0.07
CA GLU A 623 14.59 10.41 1.20
C GLU A 623 15.35 10.27 2.54
N PRO A 624 15.85 9.08 2.96
CA PRO A 624 16.60 8.93 4.21
C PRO A 624 17.92 9.71 4.22
N VAL A 625 18.44 10.11 3.05
CA VAL A 625 19.70 10.89 2.94
C VAL A 625 19.50 12.37 3.25
N PHE A 626 18.28 12.92 3.09
CA PHE A 626 18.00 14.35 3.31
C PHE A 626 18.51 14.87 4.66
N LEU A 627 18.16 14.17 5.75
CA LEU A 627 18.58 14.52 7.11
C LEU A 627 20.12 14.46 7.27
N THR A 628 20.79 13.49 6.65
CA THR A 628 22.22 13.25 6.83
C THR A 628 23.10 14.43 6.42
N VAL A 629 22.67 15.21 5.41
CA VAL A 629 23.32 16.46 4.98
C VAL A 629 23.41 17.47 6.14
N TYR A 630 22.42 17.47 7.05
CA TYR A 630 22.29 18.46 8.12
C TYR A 630 22.77 17.97 9.49
N LEU A 631 23.09 16.69 9.68
CA LEU A 631 23.41 16.15 11.01
C LEU A 631 24.69 16.71 11.67
N TYR A 632 25.61 17.32 10.91
CA TYR A 632 26.75 18.04 11.47
C TYR A 632 26.35 19.18 12.43
N HIS A 633 25.10 19.68 12.34
CA HIS A 633 24.55 20.65 13.29
C HIS A 633 24.49 20.12 14.73
N TYR A 634 24.26 18.81 14.92
CA TYR A 634 24.23 18.17 16.25
C TYR A 634 25.62 17.91 16.83
N ALA A 635 26.65 17.85 15.98
CA ALA A 635 28.06 17.77 16.37
C ALA A 635 28.76 19.16 16.40
N GLY A 636 27.98 20.26 16.35
CA GLY A 636 28.49 21.64 16.43
C GLY A 636 29.37 22.09 15.26
N ARG A 637 29.12 21.56 14.05
CA ARG A 637 29.87 21.86 12.80
C ARG A 637 28.96 22.23 11.62
N PRO A 638 28.04 23.22 11.76
CA PRO A 638 27.04 23.52 10.71
C PRO A 638 27.65 23.98 9.38
N ALA A 639 28.90 24.48 9.37
CA ALA A 639 29.60 24.83 8.13
C ALA A 639 29.84 23.61 7.21
N LEU A 640 29.98 22.40 7.77
CA LEU A 640 30.08 21.17 6.97
C LEU A 640 28.74 20.84 6.30
N SER A 641 27.61 21.04 6.98
CA SER A 641 26.28 20.93 6.35
C SER A 641 26.08 21.94 5.22
N ALA A 642 26.49 23.18 5.41
CA ALA A 642 26.45 24.21 4.37
C ALA A 642 27.26 23.78 3.13
N GLN A 643 28.48 23.26 3.32
CA GLN A 643 29.32 22.70 2.26
C GLN A 643 28.68 21.50 1.55
N ARG A 644 28.07 20.57 2.30
CA ARG A 644 27.37 19.41 1.72
C ARG A 644 26.18 19.86 0.87
N ALA A 645 25.32 20.74 1.39
CA ALA A 645 24.17 21.26 0.65
C ALA A 645 24.59 21.98 -0.65
N HIS A 646 25.58 22.87 -0.58
CA HIS A 646 26.11 23.61 -1.74
C HIS A 646 26.92 22.75 -2.70
N SER A 647 27.33 21.54 -2.32
CA SER A 647 27.86 20.53 -3.23
C SER A 647 26.74 19.73 -3.91
N TYR A 648 25.74 19.26 -3.16
CA TYR A 648 24.67 18.40 -3.69
C TYR A 648 23.72 19.17 -4.62
N ILE A 649 23.19 20.32 -4.18
CA ILE A 649 22.14 21.02 -4.94
C ILE A 649 22.58 21.37 -6.37
N PRO A 650 23.73 22.01 -6.62
CA PRO A 650 24.15 22.35 -7.99
C PRO A 650 24.63 21.15 -8.82
N SER A 651 24.92 20.00 -8.19
CA SER A 651 25.39 18.79 -8.89
C SER A 651 24.25 17.88 -9.35
N TYR A 652 23.11 17.91 -8.64
CA TYR A 652 22.00 16.97 -8.84
C TYR A 652 20.68 17.63 -9.27
N PHE A 653 20.50 18.94 -9.02
CA PHE A 653 19.29 19.68 -9.39
C PHE A 653 19.61 20.74 -10.44
N ASN A 654 18.82 20.80 -11.51
CA ASN A 654 19.03 21.78 -12.59
C ASN A 654 17.71 22.16 -13.29
N ALA A 655 17.79 23.05 -14.28
CA ALA A 655 16.64 23.65 -14.96
C ALA A 655 16.25 22.96 -16.29
N THR A 656 16.68 21.72 -16.51
CA THR A 656 16.31 20.92 -17.69
C THR A 656 15.17 19.93 -17.36
N PRO A 657 14.53 19.31 -18.36
CA PRO A 657 13.53 18.27 -18.11
C PRO A 657 14.05 17.06 -17.32
N GLY A 658 15.35 16.79 -17.35
CA GLY A 658 16.04 15.77 -16.53
C GLY A 658 16.69 16.37 -15.27
N GLY A 659 16.05 17.40 -14.70
CA GLY A 659 16.62 18.26 -13.67
C GLY A 659 16.53 17.77 -12.22
N LEU A 660 16.21 16.48 -12.01
CA LEU A 660 16.07 15.84 -10.70
C LEU A 660 16.98 14.59 -10.61
N PRO A 661 17.45 14.21 -9.40
CA PRO A 661 18.34 13.05 -9.21
C PRO A 661 17.65 11.69 -9.38
N GLY A 662 16.33 11.65 -9.25
CA GLY A 662 15.44 10.50 -9.36
C GLY A 662 13.99 10.98 -9.23
N ASN A 663 13.08 10.09 -8.83
CA ASN A 663 11.68 10.40 -8.53
C ASN A 663 11.50 11.74 -7.78
N ASP A 664 10.43 12.48 -8.04
CA ASP A 664 10.05 13.64 -7.21
C ASP A 664 9.23 13.26 -5.97
N ASP A 665 8.73 12.01 -5.91
CA ASP A 665 7.91 11.37 -4.86
C ASP A 665 6.94 12.34 -4.16
N SER A 666 5.82 12.62 -4.87
CA SER A 666 4.76 13.59 -4.52
C SER A 666 5.18 15.04 -4.26
N GLY A 667 6.47 15.36 -4.43
CA GLY A 667 7.06 16.67 -4.14
C GLY A 667 8.14 16.64 -3.05
N ALA A 668 8.54 15.46 -2.54
CA ALA A 668 9.62 15.34 -1.54
C ALA A 668 10.94 15.95 -2.03
N MET A 669 11.39 15.63 -3.26
CA MET A 669 12.60 16.25 -3.85
C MET A 669 12.44 17.76 -4.07
N GLY A 670 11.27 18.19 -4.55
CA GLY A 670 10.92 19.61 -4.67
C GLY A 670 11.04 20.37 -3.34
N ALA A 671 10.52 19.80 -2.26
CA ALA A 671 10.59 20.36 -0.92
C ALA A 671 12.03 20.35 -0.34
N PHE A 672 12.81 19.29 -0.59
CA PHE A 672 14.22 19.21 -0.18
C PHE A 672 15.07 20.30 -0.84
N LEU A 673 14.89 20.52 -2.14
CA LEU A 673 15.52 21.60 -2.89
C LEU A 673 15.11 22.98 -2.35
N VAL A 674 13.81 23.20 -2.12
CA VAL A 674 13.26 24.44 -1.57
C VAL A 674 13.87 24.74 -0.20
N PHE A 675 13.83 23.80 0.75
CA PHE A 675 14.41 23.99 2.08
C PHE A 675 15.91 24.30 2.02
N SER A 676 16.67 23.49 1.27
CA SER A 676 18.12 23.66 1.13
C SER A 676 18.50 25.03 0.54
N THR A 677 17.74 25.51 -0.45
CA THR A 677 17.99 26.83 -1.08
C THR A 677 17.49 28.01 -0.24
N MET A 678 16.48 27.81 0.61
CA MET A 678 16.05 28.76 1.65
C MET A 678 17.01 28.83 2.86
N GLY A 679 18.00 27.94 2.96
CA GLY A 679 18.94 27.90 4.07
C GLY A 679 18.35 27.29 5.35
N LEU A 680 17.35 26.43 5.24
CA LEU A 680 16.75 25.75 6.39
C LEU A 680 16.56 24.25 6.14
N PHE A 681 16.53 23.44 7.19
CA PHE A 681 16.09 22.05 7.10
C PHE A 681 15.20 21.65 8.29
N PRO A 682 13.99 21.11 8.07
CA PRO A 682 13.05 20.79 9.14
C PRO A 682 13.40 19.48 9.86
N ILE A 683 13.08 19.41 11.16
CA ILE A 683 13.00 18.14 11.89
C ILE A 683 11.51 17.85 12.19
N ALA A 684 10.86 17.16 11.25
CA ALA A 684 9.41 16.91 11.28
C ALA A 684 8.97 16.17 12.56
N GLY A 685 7.92 16.67 13.23
CA GLY A 685 7.49 16.21 14.54
C GLY A 685 8.13 16.97 15.71
N GLN A 686 9.00 17.94 15.43
CA GLN A 686 9.68 18.80 16.41
C GLN A 686 9.60 20.27 15.97
N ASN A 687 9.65 21.20 16.94
CA ASN A 687 9.67 22.64 16.64
C ASN A 687 11.10 23.13 16.30
N VAL A 688 11.73 22.54 15.28
CA VAL A 688 13.15 22.75 14.93
C VAL A 688 13.34 22.84 13.42
N TYR A 689 13.98 23.93 12.98
CA TYR A 689 14.55 24.11 11.64
C TYR A 689 16.05 24.45 11.77
N LEU A 690 16.91 23.61 11.20
CA LEU A 690 18.37 23.75 11.21
C LEU A 690 18.81 24.86 10.22
N ILE A 691 19.75 25.73 10.60
CA ILE A 691 20.16 26.93 9.85
C ILE A 691 21.40 26.68 9.00
N SER A 692 21.29 26.90 7.69
CA SER A 692 22.42 27.07 6.77
C SER A 692 22.28 28.39 5.98
N PRO A 693 23.32 28.86 5.28
CA PRO A 693 23.16 30.01 4.39
C PRO A 693 22.17 29.67 3.26
N PRO A 694 21.17 30.53 2.94
CA PRO A 694 20.42 30.38 1.70
C PRO A 694 21.31 30.54 0.48
N PHE A 695 20.86 30.00 -0.66
CA PHE A 695 21.54 30.13 -1.95
C PHE A 695 21.24 31.48 -2.64
N PHE A 696 20.52 32.35 -1.95
CA PHE A 696 20.11 33.69 -2.37
C PHE A 696 20.64 34.73 -1.36
N GLU A 697 20.67 36.02 -1.72
CA GLU A 697 21.07 37.08 -0.79
C GLU A 697 20.04 37.27 0.33
N GLU A 698 18.75 37.14 -0.01
CA GLU A 698 17.66 37.25 0.94
C GLU A 698 16.46 36.37 0.52
N VAL A 699 15.83 35.72 1.50
CA VAL A 699 14.56 35.02 1.35
C VAL A 699 13.57 35.60 2.36
N ASN A 700 12.43 36.05 1.86
CA ASN A 700 11.31 36.56 2.67
C ASN A 700 10.16 35.55 2.61
N VAL A 701 9.59 35.25 3.77
CA VAL A 701 8.47 34.31 3.95
C VAL A 701 7.37 35.01 4.75
N THR A 702 6.28 35.40 4.09
CA THR A 702 5.10 36.01 4.72
C THR A 702 4.12 34.92 5.15
N SER A 703 3.92 34.76 6.46
CA SER A 703 3.02 33.75 7.02
C SER A 703 1.57 33.97 6.58
N PRO A 704 0.90 32.98 5.95
CA PRO A 704 -0.52 33.09 5.58
C PRO A 704 -1.46 33.23 6.79
N GLN A 705 -1.03 32.81 7.99
CA GLN A 705 -1.84 32.89 9.21
C GLN A 705 -1.79 34.27 9.88
N THR A 706 -0.64 34.95 9.84
CA THR A 706 -0.42 36.18 10.63
C THR A 706 -0.10 37.43 9.81
N GLY A 707 0.14 37.28 8.49
CA GLY A 707 0.57 38.36 7.60
C GLY A 707 1.97 38.92 7.91
N LYS A 708 2.67 38.37 8.91
CA LYS A 708 4.02 38.79 9.28
C LYS A 708 5.04 38.12 8.38
N THR A 709 6.17 38.81 8.16
CA THR A 709 7.25 38.30 7.29
C THR A 709 8.47 37.91 8.11
N ALA A 710 8.96 36.71 7.86
CA ALA A 710 10.23 36.19 8.34
C ALA A 710 11.28 36.34 7.22
N THR A 711 12.41 36.97 7.52
CA THR A 711 13.48 37.29 6.57
C THR A 711 14.72 36.50 6.93
N ILE A 712 15.30 35.77 5.98
CA ILE A 712 16.61 35.12 6.10
C ILE A 712 17.55 35.85 5.15
N ARG A 713 18.60 36.50 5.67
CA ARG A 713 19.50 37.38 4.90
C ARG A 713 20.96 36.95 5.06
N ASN A 714 21.66 36.82 3.95
CA ASN A 714 23.12 36.64 3.91
C ASN A 714 23.84 37.99 3.83
N VAL A 715 24.54 38.37 4.90
CA VAL A 715 25.45 39.52 4.89
C VAL A 715 26.84 39.02 4.47
N GLY A 716 27.35 39.54 3.36
CA GLY A 716 28.58 39.02 2.72
C GLY A 716 28.33 37.89 1.70
N PHE A 717 27.09 37.77 1.19
CA PHE A 717 26.69 36.79 0.17
C PHE A 717 27.65 36.76 -1.04
N ASP A 718 28.00 35.55 -1.46
CA ASP A 718 28.70 35.28 -2.72
C ASP A 718 27.97 34.18 -3.50
N ALA A 719 27.50 34.51 -4.71
CA ALA A 719 26.83 33.58 -5.62
C ALA A 719 27.75 32.46 -6.17
N LYS A 720 29.06 32.48 -5.85
CA LYS A 720 30.03 31.41 -6.12
C LYS A 720 30.39 30.58 -4.88
N TYR A 721 29.77 30.86 -3.73
CA TYR A 721 29.90 30.11 -2.47
C TYR A 721 31.32 30.11 -1.85
N GLY A 722 32.16 31.11 -2.11
CA GLY A 722 33.42 31.30 -1.39
C GLY A 722 33.19 31.72 0.07
N ASN A 723 32.30 32.68 0.29
CA ASN A 723 31.80 33.03 1.62
C ASN A 723 30.63 32.09 2.00
N LEU A 724 30.94 30.90 2.51
CA LEU A 724 29.93 29.88 2.84
C LEU A 724 29.79 29.59 4.34
N SER A 725 30.75 30.01 5.17
CA SER A 725 30.70 29.73 6.61
C SER A 725 30.07 30.89 7.38
N ILE A 726 29.04 30.58 8.18
CA ILE A 726 28.41 31.54 9.10
C ILE A 726 29.43 31.90 10.20
N GLN A 727 29.86 33.16 10.25
CA GLN A 727 30.79 33.69 11.24
C GLN A 727 30.07 34.15 12.51
N ARG A 728 28.85 34.68 12.34
CA ARG A 728 27.88 34.96 13.41
C ARG A 728 26.48 35.10 12.81
N ALA A 729 25.45 34.90 13.63
CA ALA A 729 24.07 35.21 13.27
C ALA A 729 23.45 36.23 14.25
N THR A 730 22.47 36.99 13.79
CA THR A 730 21.60 37.81 14.65
C THR A 730 20.13 37.62 14.29
N LEU A 731 19.27 37.47 15.29
CA LEU A 731 17.82 37.40 15.13
C LEU A 731 17.22 38.69 15.69
N ASN A 732 16.53 39.46 14.85
CA ASN A 732 15.96 40.78 15.18
C ASN A 732 17.01 41.78 15.75
N GLY A 733 18.28 41.61 15.39
CA GLY A 733 19.42 42.39 15.88
C GLY A 733 20.10 41.82 17.13
N GLU A 734 19.48 40.89 17.85
CA GLU A 734 20.09 40.20 19.00
C GLU A 734 21.00 39.05 18.56
N ALA A 735 22.06 38.76 19.33
CA ALA A 735 23.05 37.74 18.97
C ALA A 735 22.46 36.32 19.03
N TRP A 736 22.39 35.64 17.88
CA TRP A 736 21.87 34.28 17.78
C TRP A 736 23.00 33.26 17.71
N THR A 737 23.11 32.41 18.73
CA THR A 737 24.20 31.42 18.90
C THR A 737 23.78 29.97 18.65
N ARG A 738 22.49 29.73 18.38
CA ARG A 738 21.92 28.40 18.10
C ARG A 738 22.00 28.13 16.59
N SER A 739 22.30 26.90 16.20
CA SER A 739 22.28 26.45 14.80
C SER A 739 20.87 26.14 14.27
N TRP A 740 19.82 26.62 14.94
CA TRP A 740 18.42 26.33 14.61
C TRP A 740 17.47 27.47 15.01
N VAL A 741 16.26 27.50 14.43
CA VAL A 741 15.10 28.32 14.83
C VAL A 741 13.86 27.44 14.98
N GLY A 742 12.85 27.87 15.75
CA GLY A 742 11.53 27.24 15.79
C GLY A 742 10.54 27.90 14.81
N HIS A 743 9.34 27.31 14.70
CA HIS A 743 8.26 27.74 13.80
C HIS A 743 7.70 29.13 14.15
N GLU A 744 7.87 29.58 15.40
CA GLU A 744 7.58 30.93 15.85
C GLU A 744 8.35 32.02 15.09
N PHE A 745 9.44 31.68 14.40
CA PHE A 745 10.11 32.57 13.45
C PHE A 745 9.18 33.00 12.30
N PHE A 746 8.39 32.06 11.76
CA PHE A 746 7.48 32.32 10.64
C PHE A 746 6.20 33.03 11.09
N THR A 747 5.54 32.51 12.13
CA THR A 747 4.26 33.08 12.62
C THR A 747 4.48 34.39 13.40
N GLY A 748 5.60 34.52 14.11
CA GLY A 748 6.03 35.71 14.83
C GLY A 748 6.64 36.79 13.93
N GLY A 749 7.25 36.40 12.80
CA GLY A 749 8.02 37.26 11.91
C GLY A 749 9.37 37.70 12.49
N GLY A 750 10.20 38.31 11.65
CA GLY A 750 11.51 38.84 12.07
C GLY A 750 12.57 38.82 10.99
N THR A 751 13.82 39.07 11.37
CA THR A 751 14.98 39.01 10.47
C THR A 751 16.12 38.22 11.11
N LEU A 752 16.48 37.10 10.49
CA LEU A 752 17.68 36.31 10.75
C LEU A 752 18.77 36.74 9.77
N GLU A 753 19.76 37.48 10.26
CA GLU A 753 20.92 37.90 9.46
C GLU A 753 22.11 36.97 9.74
N LEU A 754 22.61 36.34 8.69
CA LEU A 754 23.75 35.43 8.70
C LEU A 754 24.97 36.14 8.11
N PHE A 755 26.00 36.39 8.92
CA PHE A 755 27.22 37.07 8.48
C PHE A 755 28.20 36.01 8.00
N LEU A 756 28.43 35.95 6.69
CA LEU A 756 29.23 34.91 6.03
C LEU A 756 30.71 35.31 5.90
N GLY A 757 31.57 34.32 5.70
CA GLY A 757 32.98 34.49 5.41
C GLY A 757 33.66 33.20 4.95
N GLU A 758 34.92 33.32 4.53
CA GLU A 758 35.80 32.20 4.21
C GLU A 758 36.19 31.42 5.49
N GLY A 759 36.19 30.09 5.44
CA GLY A 759 36.65 29.23 6.54
C GLY A 759 35.66 29.08 7.70
N GLU A 760 35.66 27.92 8.36
CA GLU A 760 34.75 27.60 9.47
C GLU A 760 35.05 28.44 10.73
N SER A 761 33.98 28.83 11.45
CA SER A 761 34.04 29.75 12.58
C SER A 761 33.77 29.05 13.92
N ASP A 762 33.71 29.82 15.01
CA ASP A 762 33.28 29.34 16.34
C ASP A 762 31.77 29.47 16.58
N TRP A 763 30.97 29.84 15.57
CA TRP A 763 29.50 29.93 15.68
C TRP A 763 28.87 28.54 15.83
N ALA A 764 27.96 28.40 16.82
CA ALA A 764 27.23 27.17 17.14
C ALA A 764 28.09 25.88 17.31
N ARG A 765 29.30 26.03 17.87
CA ARG A 765 30.14 24.91 18.37
C ARG A 765 29.49 24.14 19.55
N PRO A 766 30.01 22.94 19.93
CA PRO A 766 29.44 22.10 21.00
C PRO A 766 29.37 22.71 22.41
N ASP A 767 30.03 23.85 22.65
CA ASP A 767 29.89 24.63 23.89
C ASP A 767 28.58 25.43 23.97
N LYS A 768 27.82 25.47 22.88
CA LYS A 768 26.57 26.23 22.70
C LYS A 768 25.38 25.27 22.51
N PRO A 769 24.12 25.74 22.61
CA PRO A 769 22.96 24.86 22.54
C PRO A 769 22.81 24.20 21.16
N ALA A 770 23.20 22.93 21.06
CA ALA A 770 22.87 22.06 19.95
C ALA A 770 21.34 21.97 19.73
N PRO A 771 20.88 21.56 18.53
CA PRO A 771 19.45 21.31 18.31
C PRO A 771 18.95 20.24 19.31
N PRO A 772 17.83 20.49 20.03
CA PRO A 772 17.55 19.85 21.32
C PRO A 772 17.34 18.33 21.23
N PRO A 773 18.23 17.51 21.83
CA PRO A 773 18.04 16.06 21.95
C PRO A 773 17.55 15.72 23.36
N THR A 774 16.46 14.95 23.50
CA THR A 774 15.76 14.79 24.79
C THR A 774 16.44 13.88 25.82
N SER A 775 17.58 13.27 25.50
CA SER A 775 18.13 12.11 26.23
C SER A 775 18.96 12.46 27.49
N SER A 776 18.50 13.39 28.34
CA SER A 776 19.10 13.65 29.67
C SER A 776 18.04 13.96 30.74
N SER A 777 17.66 12.93 31.51
CA SER A 777 16.70 13.00 32.62
C SER A 777 17.40 12.96 34.00
N PRO A 778 16.81 13.49 35.10
CA PRO A 778 15.50 14.14 35.20
C PRO A 778 15.56 15.55 35.85
N SER A 779 15.37 16.61 35.06
CA SER A 779 14.73 17.84 35.54
C SER A 779 14.03 18.53 34.36
N LEU A 780 12.78 18.14 34.09
CA LEU A 780 12.01 18.71 32.98
C LEU A 780 11.47 20.11 33.32
N SER A 781 12.37 21.09 33.27
CA SER A 781 11.99 22.48 33.03
C SER A 781 11.61 22.63 31.55
N ILE A 782 10.42 22.14 31.17
CA ILE A 782 9.82 22.46 29.87
C ILE A 782 9.51 23.96 29.89
N LEU A 783 10.41 24.75 29.30
CA LEU A 783 10.23 26.16 29.04
C LEU A 783 9.23 26.36 27.90
N PHE A 784 7.95 26.15 28.22
CA PHE A 784 6.88 26.87 27.54
C PHE A 784 7.14 28.36 27.76
N LEU A 785 7.68 29.04 26.75
CA LEU A 785 7.82 30.49 26.71
C LEU A 785 6.43 31.13 26.52
N HIS A 786 5.61 31.07 27.57
CA HIS A 786 4.57 32.07 27.77
C HIS A 786 5.27 33.43 27.90
N GLY A 787 4.81 34.42 27.14
CA GLY A 787 5.38 35.77 27.16
C GLY A 787 5.00 36.52 28.42
N ASP A 788 5.71 36.27 29.52
CA ASP A 788 5.65 37.10 30.73
C ASP A 788 6.22 38.49 30.42
N ASN A 789 5.33 39.41 30.03
CA ASN A 789 5.63 40.82 29.88
C ASN A 789 4.93 41.58 31.00
N SER A 790 5.49 41.48 32.20
CA SER A 790 4.93 42.09 33.40
C SER A 790 5.34 43.56 33.53
N ASP A 791 4.36 44.47 33.47
CA ASP A 791 4.23 45.42 34.58
C ASP A 791 2.83 46.05 34.75
N ASN A 792 2.59 46.46 36.00
CA ASN A 792 1.62 47.44 36.51
C ASN A 792 0.11 47.15 36.68
N THR A 793 -0.32 47.56 37.89
CA THR A 793 -1.67 47.96 38.37
C THR A 793 -2.76 46.89 38.57
N LEU A 794 -2.95 46.53 39.85
CA LEU A 794 -4.16 45.89 40.38
C LEU A 794 -5.41 46.77 40.18
N THR A 795 -6.56 46.16 39.89
CA THR A 795 -7.83 46.52 40.57
C THR A 795 -8.79 45.32 40.65
N LEU A 796 -9.69 45.32 41.64
CA LEU A 796 -10.54 44.21 42.06
C LEU A 796 -12.03 44.46 41.73
N VAL A 797 -12.70 43.53 41.04
CA VAL A 797 -14.18 43.42 40.99
C VAL A 797 -14.62 41.95 41.06
N ARG A 798 -15.79 41.67 41.66
CA ARG A 798 -16.43 40.35 41.81
C ARG A 798 -17.85 40.32 41.22
N ALA A 799 -18.21 39.23 40.55
CA ALA A 799 -19.56 38.60 40.52
C ALA A 799 -19.37 37.19 39.91
N ILE A 800 -19.87 36.05 40.41
CA ILE A 800 -21.05 35.68 41.23
C ILE A 800 -22.39 35.79 40.48
N ALA A 801 -22.79 34.66 39.89
CA ALA A 801 -24.18 34.19 39.84
C ALA A 801 -24.18 32.65 39.95
N TRP A 802 -25.16 32.08 40.65
CA TRP A 802 -25.23 30.66 41.01
C TRP A 802 -26.69 30.26 41.14
N HIS A 803 -27.10 29.11 40.60
CA HIS A 803 -28.37 28.47 40.98
C HIS A 803 -28.30 26.95 40.83
N LEU A 804 -28.88 26.26 41.83
CA LEU A 804 -29.22 24.83 41.84
C LEU A 804 -30.74 24.71 41.47
N ARG A 805 -31.45 23.57 41.53
CA ARG A 805 -31.23 22.25 42.17
C ARG A 805 -32.13 21.16 41.56
N SER A 806 -31.83 19.91 41.90
CA SER A 806 -32.50 18.63 41.55
C SER A 806 -34.00 18.46 41.85
N SER A 807 -34.68 17.58 41.10
CA SER A 807 -35.73 16.65 41.61
C SER A 807 -36.01 15.51 40.58
N SER A 808 -36.69 14.42 41.00
CA SER A 808 -36.80 13.14 40.26
C SER A 808 -38.25 12.57 40.21
N PRO A 809 -38.55 11.30 39.82
CA PRO A 809 -39.51 10.94 38.74
C PRO A 809 -40.89 10.42 39.25
N PRO A 810 -41.83 9.89 38.40
CA PRO A 810 -41.81 8.44 38.03
C PRO A 810 -42.51 7.95 36.70
N THR A 811 -42.15 6.72 36.28
CA THR A 811 -42.93 5.62 35.62
C THR A 811 -43.76 5.76 34.30
N THR A 812 -43.14 5.31 33.20
CA THR A 812 -43.50 4.21 32.22
C THR A 812 -44.87 3.48 32.16
N HIS A 813 -45.35 3.16 30.93
CA HIS A 813 -45.71 1.82 30.34
C HIS A 813 -46.24 1.99 28.87
N THR A 814 -45.71 1.43 27.76
CA THR A 814 -45.74 0.05 27.16
C THR A 814 -47.13 -0.44 26.66
N PRO A 815 -47.31 -1.35 25.64
CA PRO A 815 -46.36 -2.37 25.15
C PRO A 815 -46.36 -2.78 23.62
N GLU A 816 -45.44 -3.71 23.29
CA GLU A 816 -45.49 -4.86 22.35
C GLU A 816 -45.68 -4.80 20.80
N HIS A 817 -44.58 -5.16 20.13
CA HIS A 817 -44.36 -6.14 19.03
C HIS A 817 -45.50 -6.78 18.19
N ALA A 818 -45.17 -6.96 16.90
CA ALA A 818 -45.32 -8.26 16.20
C ALA A 818 -44.16 -8.50 15.21
N ARG A 819 -43.67 -9.76 15.06
CA ARG A 819 -42.67 -10.14 14.06
C ARG A 819 -42.78 -11.65 13.72
N SER A 820 -42.84 -12.01 12.44
CA SER A 820 -42.66 -13.41 11.99
C SER A 820 -41.90 -13.50 10.66
N THR A 821 -40.71 -14.08 10.77
CA THR A 821 -40.06 -15.05 9.86
C THR A 821 -40.58 -15.28 8.42
N VAL A 822 -39.64 -15.39 7.46
CA VAL A 822 -39.45 -16.59 6.61
C VAL A 822 -38.15 -16.53 5.74
N THR A 823 -37.29 -17.54 5.94
CA THR A 823 -36.21 -18.14 5.10
C THR A 823 -35.33 -17.35 4.09
N ARG A 824 -34.03 -17.66 4.12
CA ARG A 824 -33.14 -17.82 2.94
C ARG A 824 -32.23 -19.07 3.12
N PRO A 825 -31.87 -19.82 2.06
CA PRO A 825 -31.11 -21.07 2.20
C PRO A 825 -29.66 -21.04 1.66
N GLY A 826 -28.82 -21.92 2.25
CA GLY A 826 -27.92 -22.83 1.50
C GLY A 826 -26.62 -22.29 0.87
N CYS A 827 -25.49 -22.46 1.57
CA CYS A 827 -24.14 -22.40 0.98
C CYS A 827 -23.66 -23.78 0.50
N HIS A 828 -22.88 -23.82 -0.60
CA HIS A 828 -22.09 -24.98 -1.03
C HIS A 828 -20.73 -24.52 -1.59
N PRO A 829 -19.59 -25.10 -1.15
CA PRO A 829 -18.25 -24.67 -1.57
C PRO A 829 -17.69 -25.45 -2.77
N PRO A 830 -16.99 -24.75 -3.67
CA PRO A 830 -15.66 -25.21 -4.15
C PRO A 830 -14.66 -24.04 -4.29
N ALA A 831 -13.35 -24.21 -4.48
CA ALA A 831 -12.40 -25.27 -4.11
C ALA A 831 -10.97 -24.70 -4.30
N LYS A 832 -9.96 -25.14 -3.53
CA LYS A 832 -8.57 -24.66 -3.67
C LYS A 832 -7.75 -25.49 -4.67
N MET A 833 -7.00 -24.82 -5.55
CA MET A 833 -5.76 -25.27 -6.18
C MET A 833 -4.83 -24.04 -6.22
N GLN A 834 -3.62 -23.99 -5.64
CA GLN A 834 -2.42 -24.82 -5.84
C GLN A 834 -1.89 -24.79 -7.28
N GLY A 835 -0.79 -24.04 -7.48
CA GLY A 835 -0.03 -24.00 -8.73
C GLY A 835 0.79 -25.27 -8.97
N PHE A 836 1.13 -25.53 -10.23
CA PHE A 836 1.80 -26.75 -10.67
C PHE A 836 3.28 -26.52 -10.99
N ASN A 837 4.14 -27.35 -10.40
CA ASN A 837 5.58 -27.36 -10.65
C ASN A 837 5.89 -28.31 -11.82
N MET A 838 6.14 -27.74 -13.00
CA MET A 838 6.16 -28.46 -14.28
C MET A 838 7.54 -29.09 -14.57
N GLY A 839 7.63 -30.41 -14.44
CA GLY A 839 8.83 -31.16 -14.85
C GLY A 839 9.01 -32.56 -14.25
N ARG A 840 8.30 -32.91 -13.18
CA ARG A 840 8.43 -34.21 -12.49
C ARG A 840 7.26 -35.16 -12.78
N TYR A 841 7.55 -36.45 -12.92
CA TYR A 841 6.53 -37.49 -13.10
C TYR A 841 5.64 -37.65 -11.86
N VAL A 842 4.34 -37.37 -12.00
CA VAL A 842 3.32 -37.59 -10.95
C VAL A 842 2.62 -38.95 -11.18
N PRO A 843 2.52 -39.84 -10.17
CA PRO A 843 1.85 -41.13 -10.31
C PRO A 843 0.34 -41.00 -10.63
N PRO A 844 -0.22 -41.84 -11.53
CA PRO A 844 -1.64 -41.79 -11.91
C PRO A 844 -2.66 -42.00 -10.78
N ASP A 845 -2.22 -42.42 -9.60
CA ASP A 845 -3.08 -42.67 -8.43
C ASP A 845 -3.57 -41.38 -7.74
N LEU A 846 -3.00 -40.23 -8.13
CA LEU A 846 -3.24 -38.90 -7.55
C LEU A 846 -4.02 -37.93 -8.47
N GLU A 847 -4.35 -38.33 -9.70
CA GLU A 847 -5.23 -37.53 -10.58
C GLU A 847 -6.72 -37.94 -10.43
N GLY A 848 -7.61 -36.94 -10.35
CA GLY A 848 -9.00 -37.02 -10.79
C GLY A 848 -9.84 -38.23 -10.33
N ARG A 849 -10.09 -38.38 -9.02
CA ARG A 849 -11.01 -39.41 -8.48
C ARG A 849 -12.50 -39.14 -8.75
N THR A 850 -12.93 -39.12 -10.01
CA THR A 850 -14.21 -39.67 -10.49
C THR A 850 -14.30 -39.55 -12.02
N THR A 851 -14.37 -40.67 -12.75
CA THR A 851 -14.52 -40.66 -14.22
C THR A 851 -15.97 -40.91 -14.63
N GLY A 852 -16.50 -40.07 -15.54
CA GLY A 852 -17.92 -40.07 -15.95
C GLY A 852 -18.44 -41.38 -16.54
N ASN A 853 -17.56 -42.29 -16.99
CA ASN A 853 -17.95 -43.61 -17.48
C ASN A 853 -18.69 -44.46 -16.43
N ARG A 854 -18.56 -44.16 -15.13
CA ARG A 854 -19.33 -44.84 -14.06
C ARG A 854 -20.80 -44.38 -13.95
N LEU A 855 -21.19 -43.28 -14.61
CA LEU A 855 -22.59 -42.79 -14.67
C LEU A 855 -23.42 -43.44 -15.79
N HIS A 856 -22.80 -44.12 -16.75
CA HIS A 856 -23.49 -44.60 -17.97
C HIS A 856 -23.39 -46.11 -18.24
N ASN A 857 -22.93 -46.91 -17.28
CA ASN A 857 -23.09 -48.38 -17.24
C ASN A 857 -22.73 -49.18 -18.52
N LYS A 858 -21.78 -48.71 -19.32
CA LYS A 858 -21.26 -49.46 -20.48
C LYS A 858 -20.09 -50.37 -20.07
N ARG A 859 -20.17 -51.66 -20.39
CA ARG A 859 -19.07 -52.64 -20.23
C ARG A 859 -17.94 -52.35 -21.21
N THR A 860 -16.71 -52.66 -20.81
CA THR A 860 -15.48 -52.45 -21.60
C THR A 860 -15.24 -53.59 -22.59
N ALA A 861 -14.80 -53.23 -23.80
CA ALA A 861 -14.13 -54.13 -24.74
C ALA A 861 -12.61 -53.87 -24.74
N SER A 862 -11.82 -54.85 -25.18
CA SER A 862 -10.35 -54.84 -25.03
C SER A 862 -9.63 -54.00 -26.10
N ALA A 863 -9.42 -52.73 -25.81
CA ALA A 863 -8.50 -51.85 -26.53
C ALA A 863 -7.51 -51.20 -25.55
N ALA A 864 -6.29 -50.90 -26.00
CA ALA A 864 -5.32 -50.16 -25.19
C ALA A 864 -5.89 -48.74 -24.89
N PRO A 865 -5.82 -48.26 -23.63
CA PRO A 865 -6.39 -46.97 -23.28
C PRO A 865 -5.68 -45.85 -24.03
N THR A 866 -6.40 -45.24 -24.97
CA THR A 866 -5.97 -43.99 -25.61
C THR A 866 -6.17 -42.87 -24.60
N VAL A 867 -5.10 -42.15 -24.28
CA VAL A 867 -5.10 -41.03 -23.34
C VAL A 867 -4.70 -39.75 -24.06
N ARG A 868 -5.14 -38.59 -23.56
CA ARG A 868 -4.51 -37.32 -23.92
C ARG A 868 -3.15 -37.28 -23.23
N PHE A 869 -2.08 -37.28 -24.00
CA PHE A 869 -0.71 -37.11 -23.53
C PHE A 869 -0.22 -35.73 -23.96
N GLU A 870 0.33 -34.97 -23.02
CA GLU A 870 0.86 -33.63 -23.24
C GLU A 870 2.38 -33.68 -23.21
N MET A 871 3.04 -33.07 -24.20
CA MET A 871 4.49 -33.16 -24.35
C MET A 871 5.22 -32.50 -23.16
N PRO A 872 5.99 -33.25 -22.34
CA PRO A 872 6.59 -32.73 -21.11
C PRO A 872 7.80 -31.82 -21.37
N PHE A 873 8.40 -31.91 -22.55
CA PHE A 873 9.48 -31.06 -23.08
C PHE A 873 9.39 -31.07 -24.62
N ALA A 874 10.14 -30.21 -25.30
CA ALA A 874 10.14 -30.13 -26.76
C ALA A 874 10.95 -31.28 -27.41
N VAL A 875 10.48 -31.80 -28.55
CA VAL A 875 11.01 -33.01 -29.19
C VAL A 875 11.06 -32.84 -30.71
N TRP A 876 12.24 -33.06 -31.31
CA TRP A 876 12.41 -33.10 -32.76
C TRP A 876 11.86 -34.42 -33.33
N CYS A 877 10.96 -34.36 -34.30
CA CYS A 877 10.41 -35.55 -34.95
C CYS A 877 11.37 -36.09 -36.03
N ALA A 878 11.97 -37.26 -35.76
CA ALA A 878 12.91 -37.93 -36.68
C ALA A 878 12.22 -38.60 -37.89
N SER A 879 10.88 -38.59 -37.95
CA SER A 879 10.10 -39.12 -39.09
C SER A 879 9.68 -38.04 -40.09
N CYS A 880 10.07 -36.78 -39.89
CA CYS A 880 9.77 -35.69 -40.82
C CYS A 880 10.92 -35.48 -41.83
N PRO A 881 10.65 -35.19 -43.12
CA PRO A 881 11.69 -34.97 -44.14
C PRO A 881 12.51 -33.67 -43.92
N ARG A 882 12.05 -32.79 -43.04
CA ARG A 882 12.86 -31.79 -42.32
C ARG A 882 12.53 -31.99 -40.84
N PRO A 883 13.48 -31.89 -39.89
CA PRO A 883 13.18 -32.11 -38.48
C PRO A 883 12.23 -31.05 -37.94
N THR A 884 10.95 -31.38 -37.77
CA THR A 884 9.94 -30.51 -37.17
C THR A 884 10.02 -30.59 -35.65
N LEU A 885 10.03 -29.44 -34.96
CA LEU A 885 9.98 -29.39 -33.51
C LEU A 885 8.53 -29.53 -33.02
N ILE A 886 8.26 -30.59 -32.26
CA ILE A 886 7.04 -30.69 -31.45
C ILE A 886 7.29 -29.91 -30.17
N GLY A 887 6.50 -28.86 -29.93
CA GLY A 887 6.60 -28.03 -28.73
C GLY A 887 6.21 -28.78 -27.44
N GLN A 888 6.75 -28.30 -26.31
CA GLN A 888 6.23 -28.61 -24.98
C GLN A 888 4.76 -28.15 -24.87
N GLY A 889 3.92 -28.85 -24.09
CA GLY A 889 2.50 -28.53 -23.95
C GLY A 889 1.61 -28.97 -25.13
N VAL A 890 2.17 -29.47 -26.24
CA VAL A 890 1.39 -29.99 -27.38
C VAL A 890 0.72 -31.31 -26.98
N ARG A 891 -0.59 -31.43 -27.26
CA ARG A 891 -1.45 -32.54 -26.82
C ARG A 891 -1.73 -33.54 -27.93
N PHE A 892 -1.40 -34.80 -27.68
CA PHE A 892 -1.63 -35.93 -28.58
C PHE A 892 -2.63 -36.94 -28.00
N ASN A 893 -3.33 -37.67 -28.87
CA ASN A 893 -3.97 -38.92 -28.50
C ASN A 893 -2.91 -40.03 -28.57
N ALA A 894 -2.56 -40.62 -27.42
CA ALA A 894 -1.48 -41.61 -27.30
C ALA A 894 -2.01 -42.94 -26.74
N GLU A 895 -1.54 -44.06 -27.30
CA GLU A 895 -1.76 -45.38 -26.71
C GLU A 895 -0.91 -45.54 -25.45
N LYS A 896 -1.56 -45.67 -24.28
CA LYS A 896 -0.87 -45.95 -23.02
C LYS A 896 -0.73 -47.47 -22.81
N ARG A 897 0.51 -47.96 -22.70
CA ARG A 897 0.85 -49.38 -22.46
C ARG A 897 1.78 -49.50 -21.26
N ARG A 898 1.59 -50.49 -20.38
CA ARG A 898 2.55 -50.79 -19.30
C ARG A 898 3.65 -51.67 -19.85
N VAL A 899 4.92 -51.26 -19.70
CA VAL A 899 6.10 -51.98 -20.25
C VAL A 899 6.93 -52.66 -19.17
N GLY A 900 6.73 -52.29 -17.90
CA GLY A 900 7.46 -52.89 -16.78
C GLY A 900 7.10 -52.26 -15.43
N ALA A 901 8.04 -52.32 -14.50
CA ALA A 901 8.02 -51.60 -13.23
C ALA A 901 9.44 -51.31 -12.74
N TYR A 902 9.64 -50.19 -12.05
CA TYR A 902 10.82 -49.91 -11.24
C TYR A 902 10.43 -50.12 -9.77
N HIS A 903 10.93 -51.21 -9.17
CA HIS A 903 10.37 -51.81 -7.96
C HIS A 903 8.83 -51.97 -8.07
N SER A 904 8.05 -51.29 -7.23
CA SER A 904 6.59 -51.30 -7.26
C SER A 904 5.96 -50.31 -8.28
N THR A 905 6.72 -49.33 -8.78
CA THR A 905 6.19 -48.24 -9.61
C THR A 905 6.06 -48.68 -11.07
N PRO A 906 4.87 -48.67 -11.69
CA PRO A 906 4.70 -49.10 -13.08
C PRO A 906 5.42 -48.17 -14.07
N VAL A 907 6.14 -48.77 -15.02
CA VAL A 907 6.73 -48.06 -16.17
C VAL A 907 5.73 -48.06 -17.32
N TRP A 908 5.36 -46.86 -17.78
CA TRP A 908 4.42 -46.64 -18.87
C TRP A 908 5.14 -46.22 -20.15
N SER A 909 4.64 -46.71 -21.28
CA SER A 909 4.89 -46.22 -22.63
C SER A 909 3.67 -45.48 -23.14
N PHE A 910 3.92 -44.40 -23.88
CA PHE A 910 2.94 -43.62 -24.60
C PHE A 910 3.38 -43.57 -26.06
N ARG A 911 2.63 -44.22 -26.95
CA ARG A 911 2.88 -44.18 -28.39
C ARG A 911 1.90 -43.23 -29.06
N LEU A 912 2.42 -42.20 -29.70
CA LEU A 912 1.66 -41.14 -30.38
C LEU A 912 2.07 -41.04 -31.86
N ARG A 913 1.24 -40.39 -32.67
CA ARG A 913 1.55 -40.08 -34.08
C ARG A 913 1.72 -38.58 -34.25
N HIS A 914 2.76 -38.17 -34.95
CA HIS A 914 2.94 -36.79 -35.36
C HIS A 914 1.93 -36.44 -36.48
N ALA A 915 1.28 -35.28 -36.39
CA ALA A 915 0.19 -34.92 -37.30
C ALA A 915 0.69 -34.74 -38.75
N ASP A 916 1.81 -34.03 -38.92
CA ASP A 916 2.25 -33.54 -40.24
C ASP A 916 2.90 -34.63 -41.11
N CYS A 917 3.43 -35.70 -40.49
CA CYS A 917 4.12 -36.79 -41.20
C CYS A 917 3.53 -38.20 -40.94
N GLY A 918 2.55 -38.33 -40.04
CA GLY A 918 1.97 -39.62 -39.64
C GLY A 918 2.90 -40.58 -38.87
N GLY A 919 4.18 -40.22 -38.73
CA GLY A 919 5.22 -40.99 -38.06
C GLY A 919 4.93 -41.23 -36.57
N ALA A 920 5.32 -42.41 -36.08
CA ALA A 920 5.03 -42.83 -34.71
C ALA A 920 6.22 -42.55 -33.78
N LEU A 921 5.92 -41.90 -32.66
CA LEU A 921 6.88 -41.54 -31.61
C LEU A 921 6.49 -42.24 -30.31
N GLU A 922 7.46 -42.76 -29.57
CA GLU A 922 7.25 -43.45 -28.30
C GLU A 922 8.03 -42.77 -27.17
N MET A 923 7.35 -42.42 -26.08
CA MET A 923 7.96 -41.92 -24.85
C MET A 923 7.67 -42.87 -23.68
N ARG A 924 8.62 -43.02 -22.76
CA ARG A 924 8.46 -43.82 -21.53
C ARG A 924 8.74 -42.99 -20.28
N THR A 925 8.07 -43.36 -19.19
CA THR A 925 8.39 -42.87 -17.84
C THR A 925 9.66 -43.54 -17.33
N ASP A 926 10.58 -42.78 -16.72
CA ASP A 926 11.68 -43.31 -15.92
C ASP A 926 11.48 -42.93 -14.43
N PRO A 927 10.91 -43.84 -13.61
CA PRO A 927 10.71 -43.60 -12.19
C PRO A 927 12.01 -43.53 -11.37
N ARG A 928 13.16 -44.01 -11.89
CA ARG A 928 14.45 -43.93 -11.18
C ARG A 928 14.97 -42.51 -11.14
N ASN A 929 14.84 -41.79 -12.26
CA ASN A 929 15.29 -40.41 -12.42
C ASN A 929 14.13 -39.40 -12.39
N THR A 930 12.90 -39.83 -12.07
CA THR A 930 11.65 -39.04 -12.03
C THR A 930 11.24 -38.35 -13.33
N ALA A 931 11.77 -38.81 -14.46
CA ALA A 931 11.75 -38.14 -15.76
C ALA A 931 10.88 -38.86 -16.81
N TYR A 932 10.78 -38.26 -17.99
CA TYR A 932 10.31 -38.90 -19.22
C TYR A 932 11.47 -39.02 -20.22
N VAL A 933 11.50 -40.11 -20.98
CA VAL A 933 12.56 -40.42 -21.95
C VAL A 933 11.92 -40.74 -23.31
N VAL A 934 12.43 -40.17 -24.40
CA VAL A 934 12.01 -40.55 -25.77
C VAL A 934 12.73 -41.85 -26.15
N VAL A 935 11.99 -42.82 -26.68
CA VAL A 935 12.48 -44.19 -26.95
C VAL A 935 12.53 -44.51 -28.44
N SER A 936 11.64 -43.92 -29.25
CA SER A 936 11.70 -44.00 -30.71
C SER A 936 10.94 -42.85 -31.37
N GLY A 937 11.26 -42.54 -32.63
CA GLY A 937 10.54 -41.58 -33.48
C GLY A 937 10.93 -40.10 -33.34
N GLY A 938 11.80 -39.77 -32.38
CA GLY A 938 12.33 -38.40 -32.21
C GLY A 938 13.41 -38.31 -31.14
N THR A 939 13.98 -37.12 -30.99
CA THR A 939 14.98 -36.77 -29.96
C THR A 939 14.50 -35.57 -29.15
N ARG A 940 14.78 -35.51 -27.84
CA ARG A 940 14.56 -34.29 -27.06
C ARG A 940 15.36 -33.15 -27.72
N ARG A 941 14.78 -31.95 -27.76
CA ARG A 941 15.54 -30.74 -28.08
C ARG A 941 16.39 -30.41 -26.86
N ASP A 942 17.70 -30.34 -27.01
CA ASP A 942 18.58 -29.90 -25.94
C ASP A 942 18.29 -28.44 -25.57
N ASP A 943 17.88 -28.27 -24.32
CA ASP A 943 17.57 -27.02 -23.65
C ASP A 943 18.75 -26.51 -22.81
N GLY A 944 19.97 -26.78 -23.28
CA GLY A 944 21.19 -26.02 -22.97
C GLY A 944 21.57 -25.90 -21.49
N GLY A 945 21.40 -26.95 -20.69
CA GLY A 945 21.61 -26.87 -19.23
C GLY A 945 22.10 -28.16 -18.57
N ALA A 946 23.07 -28.01 -17.66
CA ALA A 946 23.49 -28.96 -16.63
C ALA A 946 24.02 -30.36 -17.05
N ALA A 947 24.19 -30.66 -18.34
CA ALA A 947 24.70 -31.97 -18.80
C ALA A 947 26.09 -31.94 -19.45
N ASP A 948 26.46 -30.88 -20.17
CA ASP A 948 27.65 -30.89 -21.04
C ASP A 948 28.97 -30.50 -20.36
N GLU A 949 28.93 -29.79 -19.22
CA GLU A 949 30.14 -29.57 -18.41
C GLU A 949 30.68 -30.87 -17.77
N ALA A 950 29.85 -31.91 -17.68
CA ALA A 950 30.21 -33.20 -17.09
C ALA A 950 30.72 -34.24 -18.12
N ARG A 951 30.86 -33.89 -19.41
CA ARG A 951 31.19 -34.87 -20.47
C ARG A 951 32.46 -34.61 -21.28
N ASN A 952 33.06 -33.43 -21.21
CA ASN A 952 34.35 -33.14 -21.88
C ASN A 952 35.58 -33.35 -20.96
N MET A 953 35.54 -34.35 -20.06
CA MET A 953 36.68 -34.75 -19.22
C MET A 953 36.89 -36.27 -19.16
N ALA A 954 37.23 -36.89 -20.30
CA ALA A 954 37.92 -38.19 -20.33
C ALA A 954 38.63 -38.44 -21.68
N ALA A 955 39.97 -38.51 -21.64
CA ALA A 955 40.92 -39.00 -22.68
C ALA A 955 41.98 -37.98 -23.18
N VAL A 956 42.69 -37.29 -22.28
CA VAL A 956 44.02 -36.74 -22.59
C VAL A 956 45.04 -37.88 -22.53
N VAL A 957 45.85 -38.04 -23.58
CA VAL A 957 46.83 -39.14 -23.71
C VAL A 957 48.09 -38.82 -22.88
N ASP A 958 48.68 -39.81 -22.22
CA ASP A 958 49.69 -39.59 -21.18
C ASP A 958 50.98 -38.89 -21.67
N GLU A 959 51.33 -38.95 -22.97
CA GLU A 959 52.47 -38.20 -23.53
C GLU A 959 52.33 -36.67 -23.38
N GLU A 960 51.12 -36.14 -23.56
CA GLU A 960 50.82 -34.70 -23.39
C GLU A 960 50.90 -34.29 -21.90
N ARG A 961 50.63 -35.25 -21.01
CA ARG A 961 50.73 -35.09 -19.55
C ARG A 961 52.18 -35.01 -19.07
N GLU A 962 53.10 -35.69 -19.76
CA GLU A 962 54.54 -35.59 -19.49
C GLU A 962 55.22 -34.38 -20.15
N ALA A 963 54.59 -33.76 -21.16
CA ALA A 963 54.99 -32.44 -21.64
C ALA A 963 54.69 -31.36 -20.58
N LEU A 964 53.47 -31.32 -20.06
CA LEU A 964 53.04 -30.35 -19.04
C LEU A 964 53.84 -30.44 -17.73
N ARG A 965 54.25 -31.65 -17.32
CA ARG A 965 55.10 -31.88 -16.13
C ARG A 965 56.49 -31.23 -16.19
N ARG A 966 56.96 -30.75 -17.35
CA ARG A 966 58.29 -30.14 -17.50
C ARG A 966 58.33 -28.61 -17.36
N ASN A 967 57.19 -27.94 -17.24
CA ASN A 967 57.12 -26.47 -17.21
C ASN A 967 57.13 -25.84 -15.79
N ALA A 968 58.32 -25.87 -15.19
CA ALA A 968 58.96 -24.79 -14.41
C ALA A 968 58.32 -24.14 -13.15
N PHE A 969 57.00 -24.20 -12.87
CA PHE A 969 56.38 -23.39 -11.78
C PHE A 969 55.46 -24.18 -10.83
N ALA A 970 55.93 -25.33 -10.32
CA ALA A 970 55.16 -26.20 -9.43
C ALA A 970 55.95 -26.78 -8.23
N SER A 971 56.82 -25.98 -7.59
CA SER A 971 57.75 -26.47 -6.53
C SER A 971 57.85 -25.62 -5.26
N LEU A 972 56.88 -24.75 -4.97
CA LEU A 972 56.65 -24.11 -3.66
C LEU A 972 55.12 -24.03 -3.45
N GLU A 973 54.42 -25.15 -3.25
CA GLU A 973 54.27 -25.91 -1.99
C GLU A 973 53.74 -25.05 -0.83
N LYS A 974 52.52 -25.39 -0.39
CA LYS A 974 51.94 -24.99 0.89
C LYS A 974 52.55 -25.84 2.03
N THR A 975 52.45 -25.38 3.28
CA THR A 975 53.08 -26.04 4.42
C THR A 975 52.45 -27.41 4.74
N ILE A 976 53.19 -28.23 5.49
CA ILE A 976 52.73 -29.54 5.99
C ILE A 976 51.50 -29.39 6.90
N GLU A 977 51.37 -28.25 7.57
CA GLU A 977 50.28 -27.94 8.49
C GLU A 977 48.91 -27.84 7.80
N ASP A 978 48.84 -27.26 6.58
CA ASP A 978 47.65 -27.29 5.73
C ASP A 978 47.22 -28.73 5.38
N ARG A 979 48.20 -29.61 5.11
CA ARG A 979 47.95 -31.03 4.79
C ARG A 979 47.41 -31.80 5.99
N GLU A 980 47.88 -31.51 7.20
CA GLU A 980 47.33 -32.09 8.44
C GLU A 980 45.94 -31.54 8.80
N GLN A 981 45.69 -30.24 8.63
CA GLN A 981 44.33 -29.68 8.82
C GLN A 981 43.32 -30.32 7.88
N LEU A 982 43.67 -30.47 6.59
CA LEU A 982 42.81 -31.11 5.60
C LEU A 982 42.51 -32.57 5.99
N ARG A 983 43.52 -33.34 6.43
CA ARG A 983 43.33 -34.73 6.84
C ARG A 983 42.42 -34.87 8.07
N ARG A 984 42.55 -33.97 9.06
CA ARG A 984 41.66 -33.93 10.23
C ARG A 984 40.23 -33.48 9.88
N ALA A 985 40.08 -32.65 8.84
CA ALA A 985 38.77 -32.28 8.31
C ALA A 985 38.08 -33.48 7.63
N ASP A 986 38.78 -34.22 6.76
CA ASP A 986 38.27 -35.44 6.12
C ASP A 986 37.89 -36.52 7.13
N GLU A 987 38.76 -36.81 8.11
CA GLU A 987 38.48 -37.76 9.20
C GLU A 987 37.18 -37.38 9.96
N ARG A 988 36.96 -36.08 10.18
CA ARG A 988 35.74 -35.56 10.83
C ARG A 988 34.51 -35.62 9.93
N ILE A 989 34.65 -35.38 8.63
CA ILE A 989 33.55 -35.47 7.64
C ILE A 989 33.10 -36.93 7.49
N VAL A 990 34.02 -37.89 7.40
CA VAL A 990 33.71 -39.32 7.36
C VAL A 990 33.00 -39.76 8.65
N GLY A 991 33.48 -39.33 9.83
CA GLY A 991 32.80 -39.61 11.10
C GLY A 991 31.37 -39.06 11.18
N LEU A 992 31.12 -37.88 10.62
CA LEU A 992 29.77 -37.30 10.54
C LEU A 992 28.87 -38.03 9.54
N LEU A 993 29.40 -38.47 8.40
CA LEU A 993 28.68 -39.27 7.41
C LEU A 993 28.29 -40.65 7.97
N GLU A 994 29.18 -41.32 8.70
CA GLU A 994 28.85 -42.56 9.41
C GLU A 994 27.81 -42.36 10.51
N ALA A 995 27.91 -41.29 11.30
CA ALA A 995 26.91 -40.97 12.32
C ALA A 995 25.52 -40.71 11.70
N SER A 996 25.47 -40.00 10.56
CA SER A 996 24.25 -39.78 9.79
C SER A 996 23.70 -41.10 9.22
N ALA A 997 24.55 -41.98 8.68
CA ALA A 997 24.12 -43.27 8.15
C ALA A 997 23.45 -44.14 9.24
N ARG A 998 24.05 -44.21 10.44
CA ARG A 998 23.51 -44.95 11.60
C ARG A 998 22.17 -44.41 12.11
N GLN A 999 21.78 -43.17 11.77
CA GLN A 999 20.45 -42.61 12.06
C GLN A 999 19.40 -42.97 10.99
N TRP A 1000 19.80 -43.45 9.82
CA TRP A 1000 18.97 -43.58 8.62
C TRP A 1000 18.60 -45.02 8.21
N ASP A 1001 18.89 -46.03 9.04
CA ASP A 1001 18.78 -47.45 8.65
C ASP A 1001 17.35 -47.99 8.39
N ASP A 1002 16.27 -47.39 8.93
CA ASP A 1002 14.90 -47.71 8.48
C ASP A 1002 13.87 -46.58 8.68
N PRO A 1003 13.88 -45.54 7.83
CA PRO A 1003 12.83 -44.53 7.81
C PRO A 1003 11.46 -45.10 7.38
N TYR A 1004 11.41 -46.27 6.73
CA TYR A 1004 10.17 -46.84 6.19
C TYR A 1004 9.34 -47.53 7.27
N ALA A 1005 9.93 -48.33 8.16
CA ALA A 1005 9.25 -48.89 9.32
C ALA A 1005 8.85 -47.80 10.32
N GLN A 1006 9.66 -46.76 10.51
CA GLN A 1006 9.27 -45.61 11.32
C GLN A 1006 8.05 -44.89 10.71
N ASN A 1007 8.08 -44.59 9.41
CA ASN A 1007 6.91 -44.04 8.70
C ASN A 1007 5.69 -44.99 8.79
N GLN A 1008 5.89 -46.30 8.71
CA GLN A 1008 4.79 -47.26 8.80
C GLN A 1008 4.16 -47.29 10.21
N ARG A 1009 4.95 -47.16 11.28
CA ARG A 1009 4.46 -47.02 12.66
C ARG A 1009 3.69 -45.72 12.84
N LEU A 1010 4.26 -44.58 12.44
CA LEU A 1010 3.60 -43.27 12.47
C LEU A 1010 2.28 -43.27 11.67
N ARG A 1011 2.29 -43.78 10.42
CA ARG A 1011 1.09 -43.91 9.59
C ARG A 1011 0.07 -44.94 10.10
N ARG A 1012 0.39 -45.76 11.11
CA ARG A 1012 -0.61 -46.54 11.86
C ARG A 1012 -1.18 -45.70 13.00
N ALA A 1013 -0.34 -45.03 13.80
CA ALA A 1013 -0.75 -44.15 14.89
C ALA A 1013 -1.66 -43.00 14.42
N PHE A 1014 -1.32 -42.32 13.33
CA PHE A 1014 -2.20 -41.29 12.73
C PHE A 1014 -3.52 -41.86 12.19
N ARG A 1015 -3.58 -43.15 11.83
CA ARG A 1015 -4.83 -43.82 11.39
C ARG A 1015 -5.69 -44.32 12.55
N SER A 1016 -5.13 -44.62 13.72
CA SER A 1016 -5.91 -44.80 14.95
C SER A 1016 -6.42 -43.44 15.45
N GLY A 1017 -5.53 -42.48 15.69
CA GLY A 1017 -5.91 -41.15 16.22
C GLY A 1017 -6.75 -40.28 15.27
N ARG A 1018 -6.92 -40.66 13.99
CA ARG A 1018 -7.96 -40.10 13.12
C ARG A 1018 -9.31 -40.78 13.36
N ARG A 1019 -9.36 -42.12 13.42
CA ARG A 1019 -10.58 -42.91 13.71
C ARG A 1019 -11.13 -42.68 15.11
N GLU A 1020 -10.27 -42.23 16.03
CA GLU A 1020 -10.61 -41.79 17.38
C GLU A 1020 -11.40 -40.48 17.30
N ARG A 1021 -10.78 -39.40 16.79
CA ARG A 1021 -11.46 -38.10 16.55
C ARG A 1021 -12.73 -38.20 15.68
N GLU A 1022 -12.76 -39.09 14.69
CA GLU A 1022 -13.97 -39.36 13.89
C GLU A 1022 -15.10 -40.02 14.70
N ARG A 1023 -14.81 -40.76 15.78
CA ARG A 1023 -15.82 -41.22 16.75
C ARG A 1023 -16.17 -40.13 17.75
N ASP A 1024 -15.19 -39.37 18.22
CA ASP A 1024 -15.38 -38.35 19.26
C ASP A 1024 -16.30 -37.24 18.75
N ALA A 1025 -16.10 -36.77 17.51
CA ALA A 1025 -17.03 -35.88 16.82
C ALA A 1025 -18.42 -36.51 16.66
N ALA A 1026 -18.50 -37.78 16.26
CA ALA A 1026 -19.75 -38.53 16.17
C ALA A 1026 -20.37 -38.91 17.53
N ALA A 1027 -19.72 -38.61 18.65
CA ALA A 1027 -20.27 -38.70 20.00
C ALA A 1027 -20.75 -37.31 20.47
N ALA A 1028 -19.97 -36.25 20.19
CA ALA A 1028 -20.33 -34.86 20.46
C ALA A 1028 -21.63 -34.44 19.75
N GLU A 1029 -21.81 -34.78 18.47
CA GLU A 1029 -23.05 -34.41 17.75
C GLU A 1029 -24.28 -35.12 18.34
N ARG A 1030 -24.16 -36.41 18.70
CA ARG A 1030 -25.24 -37.15 19.39
C ARG A 1030 -25.50 -36.63 20.80
N LEU A 1031 -24.49 -36.09 21.49
CA LEU A 1031 -24.67 -35.34 22.73
C LEU A 1031 -25.55 -34.11 22.48
N ARG A 1032 -25.23 -33.32 21.45
CA ARG A 1032 -25.94 -32.09 21.10
C ARG A 1032 -27.39 -32.36 20.69
N GLU A 1033 -27.63 -33.41 19.89
CA GLU A 1033 -28.97 -33.93 19.60
C GLU A 1033 -29.72 -34.33 20.89
N SER A 1034 -29.05 -35.05 21.82
CA SER A 1034 -29.69 -35.57 23.04
C SER A 1034 -30.05 -34.51 24.08
N MET A 1035 -29.39 -33.36 24.08
CA MET A 1035 -29.63 -32.26 25.04
C MET A 1035 -30.57 -31.18 24.50
N GLY A 1036 -30.86 -31.16 23.20
CA GLY A 1036 -31.88 -30.26 22.62
C GLY A 1036 -31.54 -28.76 22.66
N LEU A 1037 -30.30 -28.39 22.98
CA LEU A 1037 -29.84 -27.01 23.08
C LEU A 1037 -28.91 -26.64 21.93
N ALA A 1038 -29.17 -25.50 21.29
CA ALA A 1038 -28.38 -24.96 20.18
C ALA A 1038 -27.15 -24.18 20.67
N LEU A 1039 -26.31 -24.84 21.48
CA LEU A 1039 -25.04 -24.32 22.01
C LEU A 1039 -23.90 -25.28 21.63
N ASP A 1040 -22.71 -24.73 21.41
CA ASP A 1040 -21.52 -25.53 21.09
C ASP A 1040 -20.85 -26.08 22.36
N LEU A 1041 -20.46 -27.35 22.29
CA LEU A 1041 -19.95 -28.12 23.43
C LEU A 1041 -18.41 -28.04 23.48
N LEU A 1042 -17.87 -27.58 24.61
CA LEU A 1042 -16.43 -27.51 24.83
C LEU A 1042 -15.78 -28.89 25.07
N PRO A 1043 -14.46 -29.02 24.83
CA PRO A 1043 -13.68 -30.18 25.29
C PRO A 1043 -13.79 -30.34 26.81
N ALA A 1044 -13.65 -31.58 27.31
CA ALA A 1044 -13.61 -31.82 28.75
C ALA A 1044 -12.32 -31.26 29.36
N SER A 1045 -12.43 -30.50 30.44
CA SER A 1045 -11.30 -30.09 31.27
C SER A 1045 -11.00 -31.12 32.36
N GLU A 1046 -9.81 -31.06 32.96
CA GLU A 1046 -9.55 -31.83 34.19
C GLU A 1046 -10.38 -31.35 35.38
N GLU A 1047 -10.84 -30.09 35.40
CA GLU A 1047 -11.72 -29.60 36.47
C GLU A 1047 -13.09 -30.29 36.42
N ASP A 1048 -13.67 -30.51 35.23
CA ASP A 1048 -14.95 -31.20 35.08
C ASP A 1048 -14.88 -32.61 35.67
N ALA A 1049 -13.79 -33.32 35.39
CA ALA A 1049 -13.54 -34.66 35.93
C ALA A 1049 -13.35 -34.64 37.47
N ARG A 1050 -12.64 -33.64 38.01
CA ARG A 1050 -12.45 -33.49 39.47
C ARG A 1050 -13.76 -33.11 40.17
N ARG A 1051 -14.55 -32.20 39.61
CA ARG A 1051 -15.87 -31.80 40.13
C ARG A 1051 -16.86 -32.96 40.10
N ALA A 1052 -16.91 -33.74 39.01
CA ALA A 1052 -17.74 -34.94 38.91
C ALA A 1052 -17.32 -36.06 39.90
N ALA A 1053 -16.01 -36.19 40.16
CA ALA A 1053 -15.49 -37.16 41.14
C ALA A 1053 -15.79 -36.80 42.60
N LEU A 1054 -16.12 -35.53 42.90
CA LEU A 1054 -16.47 -35.05 44.24
C LEU A 1054 -17.94 -35.25 44.62
N VAL A 1055 -18.78 -35.72 43.69
CA VAL A 1055 -20.21 -36.01 43.98
C VAL A 1055 -20.34 -37.42 44.55
N ASP A 1056 -20.55 -37.52 45.86
CA ASP A 1056 -20.77 -38.81 46.54
C ASP A 1056 -22.24 -38.99 46.95
N PHE A 1057 -22.84 -40.09 46.48
CA PHE A 1057 -24.27 -40.37 46.66
C PHE A 1057 -24.47 -41.41 47.76
N GLY A 1058 -25.11 -41.00 48.86
CA GLY A 1058 -25.42 -41.88 49.99
C GLY A 1058 -26.37 -43.02 49.60
N ALA A 1059 -25.98 -44.25 49.90
CA ALA A 1059 -26.79 -45.43 49.61
C ALA A 1059 -27.97 -45.54 50.59
N ARG A 1060 -29.20 -45.30 50.10
CA ARG A 1060 -30.43 -45.56 50.87
C ARG A 1060 -30.89 -47.00 50.67
N ARG A 1061 -31.16 -47.72 51.77
CA ARG A 1061 -31.77 -49.06 51.76
C ARG A 1061 -33.23 -48.96 51.28
N GLY A 1062 -33.77 -50.05 50.75
CA GLY A 1062 -35.10 -50.10 50.16
C GLY A 1062 -36.17 -50.85 50.97
N ASP A 1063 -37.27 -51.09 50.27
CA ASP A 1063 -38.53 -51.78 50.63
C ASP A 1063 -39.53 -51.08 51.57
N SER A 1064 -40.80 -51.32 51.22
CA SER A 1064 -42.07 -51.19 51.95
C SER A 1064 -42.40 -49.87 52.69
N ASP A 1065 -43.34 -49.13 52.09
CA ASP A 1065 -44.73 -48.96 52.56
C ASP A 1065 -45.04 -48.56 54.03
N ASP A 1066 -45.96 -47.59 54.12
CA ASP A 1066 -46.96 -47.28 55.16
C ASP A 1066 -46.58 -46.75 56.57
N ASP A 1067 -47.10 -45.54 56.83
CA ASP A 1067 -47.77 -45.02 58.03
C ASP A 1067 -47.04 -44.61 59.35
N ASP A 1068 -47.80 -43.79 60.10
CA ASP A 1068 -47.78 -43.34 61.51
C ASP A 1068 -46.77 -42.29 62.06
N ASP A 1069 -47.39 -41.17 62.49
CA ASP A 1069 -47.29 -40.44 63.77
C ASP A 1069 -46.11 -39.53 64.21
N ASP A 1070 -46.47 -38.23 64.22
CA ASP A 1070 -46.60 -37.36 65.42
C ASP A 1070 -45.37 -36.65 66.03
N ASP A 1071 -45.64 -35.77 67.01
CA ASP A 1071 -44.99 -34.46 67.13
C ASP A 1071 -43.99 -34.28 68.30
N SER A 1072 -43.09 -33.30 68.11
CA SER A 1072 -42.51 -32.41 69.12
C SER A 1072 -41.25 -32.81 69.96
N ASN A 1073 -40.31 -31.85 69.95
CA ASN A 1073 -39.71 -31.18 71.13
C ASN A 1073 -38.29 -31.52 71.68
N ASN A 1074 -37.67 -30.49 72.28
CA ASN A 1074 -36.56 -30.43 73.25
C ASN A 1074 -35.11 -30.89 72.91
N ASP A 1075 -34.36 -29.99 72.26
CA ASP A 1075 -33.29 -29.14 72.84
C ASP A 1075 -32.05 -29.67 73.64
N HIS A 1076 -30.86 -29.12 73.26
CA HIS A 1076 -29.67 -28.77 74.08
C HIS A 1076 -28.82 -29.83 74.88
N ARG A 1077 -27.61 -30.20 74.37
CA ARG A 1077 -26.26 -29.70 74.82
C ARG A 1077 -24.98 -30.48 74.35
N HIS A 1078 -23.84 -29.76 74.41
CA HIS A 1078 -22.39 -30.07 74.28
C HIS A 1078 -21.88 -31.53 74.31
N HIS A 1079 -20.79 -31.91 73.61
CA HIS A 1079 -19.38 -31.48 73.88
C HIS A 1079 -18.34 -31.69 72.73
N HIS A 1080 -17.11 -31.20 72.93
CA HIS A 1080 -15.90 -31.29 72.07
C HIS A 1080 -15.31 -32.74 71.95
N ARG A 1081 -14.21 -33.09 71.22
CA ARG A 1081 -12.97 -32.35 70.84
C ARG A 1081 -12.08 -33.12 69.81
N VAL A 1082 -10.97 -32.50 69.37
CA VAL A 1082 -9.75 -33.05 68.69
C VAL A 1082 -9.86 -33.30 67.17
N SER A 1083 -8.89 -32.96 66.30
CA SER A 1083 -7.82 -31.92 66.28
C SER A 1083 -7.27 -31.80 64.84
N ALA A 1084 -6.50 -30.74 64.52
CA ALA A 1084 -5.95 -30.48 63.17
C ALA A 1084 -4.54 -29.84 63.19
N CYS A 1085 -3.98 -29.66 61.98
CA CYS A 1085 -2.80 -28.86 61.59
C CYS A 1085 -1.37 -29.42 61.83
N SER A 1086 -0.63 -29.57 60.72
CA SER A 1086 0.75 -29.07 60.52
C SER A 1086 1.06 -29.00 59.00
N ALA A 1087 2.16 -28.37 58.58
CA ALA A 1087 2.47 -28.05 57.17
C ALA A 1087 3.97 -28.26 56.81
N LEU A 1088 4.40 -27.77 55.61
CA LEU A 1088 5.76 -27.79 55.01
C LEU A 1088 6.14 -29.14 54.33
N SER A 1089 7.00 -29.23 53.30
CA SER A 1089 7.98 -28.29 52.67
C SER A 1089 8.24 -28.58 51.16
N LYS A 1090 9.14 -27.80 50.49
CA LYS A 1090 9.72 -28.02 49.12
C LYS A 1090 11.25 -28.22 49.24
N PRO A 1091 11.95 -28.99 48.35
CA PRO A 1091 12.50 -28.50 47.06
C PRO A 1091 12.23 -29.50 45.89
N LEU A 1092 12.61 -29.35 44.59
CA LEU A 1092 13.47 -28.49 43.75
C LEU A 1092 14.92 -28.95 43.38
N PHE A 1093 15.24 -28.73 42.08
CA PHE A 1093 16.52 -28.76 41.31
C PHE A 1093 17.45 -30.01 41.25
N ALA A 1094 17.47 -30.63 40.04
CA ALA A 1094 18.61 -31.28 39.32
C ALA A 1094 19.27 -32.55 39.93
N PRO A 1095 20.13 -33.32 39.19
CA PRO A 1095 20.55 -33.23 37.77
C PRO A 1095 20.28 -34.54 36.95
N VAL A 1096 20.93 -34.68 35.78
CA VAL A 1096 20.84 -35.80 34.81
C VAL A 1096 21.81 -36.96 35.16
N GLY A 1097 21.45 -38.21 34.81
CA GLY A 1097 22.35 -39.37 34.84
C GLY A 1097 22.04 -40.43 33.77
N ASN A 1098 23.07 -40.93 33.08
CA ASN A 1098 23.01 -42.01 32.08
C ASN A 1098 23.17 -43.39 32.72
N SER A 1099 22.51 -44.43 32.17
CA SER A 1099 23.15 -45.75 31.94
C SER A 1099 22.31 -46.71 31.09
N ASP A 1100 22.89 -47.11 29.96
CA ASP A 1100 22.84 -48.41 29.28
C ASP A 1100 21.81 -49.52 29.62
N SER A 1101 21.10 -49.91 28.54
CA SER A 1101 21.12 -51.27 27.96
C SER A 1101 20.18 -52.41 28.44
N ASP A 1102 19.59 -53.03 27.41
CA ASP A 1102 19.57 -54.49 27.13
C ASP A 1102 18.33 -55.38 27.41
N LYS A 1103 18.12 -56.31 26.46
CA LYS A 1103 17.28 -57.53 26.41
C LYS A 1103 15.95 -57.59 27.20
N GLN A 1104 14.86 -57.24 26.51
CA GLN A 1104 13.59 -57.96 26.68
C GLN A 1104 13.70 -59.42 26.19
N ARG A 1105 13.05 -60.36 26.89
CA ARG A 1105 12.78 -61.73 26.39
C ARG A 1105 11.32 -62.11 26.65
N HIS A 1106 10.65 -62.72 25.66
CA HIS A 1106 9.20 -62.89 25.66
C HIS A 1106 8.63 -63.77 26.80
N ARG A 1107 7.40 -63.45 27.23
CA ARG A 1107 6.29 -64.46 27.24
C ARG A 1107 4.90 -63.81 27.20
N ARG A 1108 3.96 -64.48 26.53
CA ARG A 1108 2.53 -64.12 26.45
C ARG A 1108 1.75 -64.71 27.63
N ARG A 1109 0.66 -64.06 28.05
CA ARG A 1109 -0.48 -64.69 28.76
C ARG A 1109 -1.81 -64.26 28.13
N ARG A 1110 -2.83 -65.12 28.23
CA ARG A 1110 -4.24 -64.89 27.81
C ARG A 1110 -5.08 -64.39 29.00
N PRO A 1111 -6.20 -63.69 28.78
CA PRO A 1111 -7.08 -63.21 29.85
C PRO A 1111 -8.05 -64.30 30.38
N PRO A 1112 -8.52 -64.18 31.64
CA PRO A 1112 -9.64 -64.95 32.19
C PRO A 1112 -11.01 -64.30 31.87
N PRO A 1113 -12.14 -65.03 32.07
CA PRO A 1113 -13.49 -64.59 31.68
C PRO A 1113 -14.22 -63.72 32.73
N SER A 1114 -15.42 -63.26 32.36
CA SER A 1114 -16.22 -62.25 33.07
C SER A 1114 -17.29 -62.81 34.02
N SER A 1115 -17.25 -62.42 35.31
CA SER A 1115 -18.42 -62.49 36.22
C SER A 1115 -18.27 -61.69 37.54
N LYS A 1116 -17.63 -60.50 37.54
CA LYS A 1116 -17.50 -59.67 38.77
C LYS A 1116 -17.38 -58.15 38.55
N ALA A 1117 -18.01 -57.62 37.49
CA ALA A 1117 -17.86 -56.22 37.06
C ALA A 1117 -19.21 -55.54 36.71
N ALA A 1118 -20.24 -55.75 37.53
CA ALA A 1118 -21.55 -55.13 37.36
C ALA A 1118 -21.71 -53.79 38.13
N PRO A 1119 -21.52 -53.71 39.46
CA PRO A 1119 -21.85 -52.50 40.23
C PRO A 1119 -20.84 -51.35 40.08
N SER A 1120 -19.57 -51.62 39.73
CA SER A 1120 -18.62 -50.55 39.39
C SER A 1120 -19.00 -49.90 38.07
N ARG A 1121 -19.36 -50.71 37.06
CA ARG A 1121 -19.76 -50.21 35.73
C ARG A 1121 -20.95 -49.27 35.77
N THR A 1122 -21.90 -49.43 36.69
CA THR A 1122 -23.00 -48.47 36.84
C THR A 1122 -22.53 -47.14 37.43
N ARG A 1123 -21.65 -47.11 38.45
CA ARG A 1123 -21.06 -45.83 38.93
C ARG A 1123 -20.22 -45.18 37.85
N ASP A 1124 -19.37 -45.94 37.17
CA ASP A 1124 -18.50 -45.46 36.08
C ASP A 1124 -19.33 -44.94 34.89
N SER A 1125 -20.43 -45.60 34.51
CA SER A 1125 -21.30 -45.14 33.43
C SER A 1125 -22.10 -43.90 33.81
N LEU A 1126 -22.60 -43.79 35.05
CA LEU A 1126 -23.35 -42.61 35.48
C LEU A 1126 -22.44 -41.38 35.63
N VAL A 1127 -21.22 -41.55 36.13
CA VAL A 1127 -20.20 -40.48 36.16
C VAL A 1127 -19.83 -40.04 34.74
N SER A 1128 -19.68 -40.99 33.81
CA SER A 1128 -19.49 -40.68 32.38
C SER A 1128 -20.68 -39.92 31.77
N GLU A 1129 -21.92 -40.25 32.17
CA GLU A 1129 -23.14 -39.58 31.73
C GLU A 1129 -23.33 -38.18 32.35
N LEU A 1130 -22.80 -37.95 33.55
CA LEU A 1130 -22.74 -36.63 34.17
C LEU A 1130 -21.66 -35.74 33.52
N VAL A 1131 -20.46 -36.27 33.27
CA VAL A 1131 -19.35 -35.57 32.58
C VAL A 1131 -19.67 -35.25 31.10
N THR A 1132 -20.69 -35.87 30.51
CA THR A 1132 -21.24 -35.45 29.21
C THR A 1132 -22.30 -34.35 29.34
N LYS A 1133 -23.17 -34.38 30.34
CA LYS A 1133 -24.32 -33.45 30.46
C LYS A 1133 -24.00 -32.08 31.09
N THR A 1134 -22.82 -31.87 31.66
CA THR A 1134 -22.45 -30.61 32.35
C THR A 1134 -21.87 -29.50 31.46
N ARG A 1135 -21.77 -29.70 30.13
CA ARG A 1135 -20.93 -28.85 29.25
C ARG A 1135 -21.65 -27.69 28.54
N ALA A 1136 -22.75 -27.20 29.10
CA ALA A 1136 -23.40 -25.99 28.59
C ALA A 1136 -22.74 -24.74 29.19
N ALA A 1137 -22.29 -23.81 28.34
CA ALA A 1137 -21.79 -22.52 28.80
C ALA A 1137 -22.94 -21.59 29.22
N HIS A 1138 -22.80 -20.96 30.38
CA HIS A 1138 -23.65 -19.86 30.84
C HIS A 1138 -22.73 -18.70 31.30
N ASP A 1139 -23.13 -17.47 31.01
CA ASP A 1139 -22.42 -16.28 31.48
C ASP A 1139 -22.49 -16.19 33.02
N PRO A 1140 -21.36 -16.00 33.75
CA PRO A 1140 -21.38 -15.91 35.22
C PRO A 1140 -21.89 -14.59 35.80
N PHE A 1141 -22.08 -13.53 35.01
CA PHE A 1141 -22.26 -12.16 35.54
C PHE A 1141 -23.69 -11.60 35.50
N LEU A 1142 -24.71 -12.43 35.22
CA LEU A 1142 -26.11 -12.00 35.16
C LEU A 1142 -27.04 -12.78 36.10
N TRP A 1143 -26.98 -12.43 37.39
CA TRP A 1143 -28.05 -12.69 38.37
C TRP A 1143 -28.27 -11.47 39.25
N ASP A 1144 -29.46 -10.85 39.13
CA ASP A 1144 -30.43 -10.92 40.23
C ASP A 1144 -31.89 -10.72 39.73
N SER A 1145 -32.88 -11.07 40.57
CA SER A 1145 -34.31 -11.27 40.21
C SER A 1145 -35.23 -10.18 40.87
N PRO A 1146 -36.59 -10.29 41.01
CA PRO A 1146 -37.59 -11.27 40.52
C PRO A 1146 -38.98 -10.69 40.05
N ALA A 1147 -39.96 -11.58 39.80
CA ALA A 1147 -41.43 -11.40 39.92
C ALA A 1147 -42.20 -10.57 38.83
N HIS A 1148 -43.51 -10.76 38.51
CA HIS A 1148 -44.60 -11.76 38.70
C HIS A 1148 -45.86 -11.25 37.91
N HIS A 1149 -47.00 -11.95 37.60
CA HIS A 1149 -47.50 -13.35 37.63
C HIS A 1149 -48.77 -13.50 36.74
N HIS A 1150 -48.97 -14.63 36.03
CA HIS A 1150 -50.29 -15.29 35.75
C HIS A 1150 -51.37 -14.57 34.85
N LEU A 1151 -52.46 -15.19 34.31
CA LEU A 1151 -53.00 -16.58 34.29
C LEU A 1151 -53.90 -16.89 33.03
N LYS A 1152 -54.20 -18.19 32.83
CA LYS A 1152 -54.96 -18.91 31.76
C LYS A 1152 -56.36 -18.38 31.34
N SER A 1153 -56.81 -18.81 30.14
CA SER A 1153 -58.11 -19.51 29.98
C SER A 1153 -58.12 -20.52 28.79
N GLN A 1154 -59.13 -21.40 28.74
CA GLN A 1154 -59.45 -22.45 27.74
C GLN A 1154 -61.00 -22.38 27.48
N GLN A 1155 -61.69 -22.92 26.46
CA GLN A 1155 -61.87 -24.31 25.95
C GLN A 1155 -62.66 -24.25 24.61
N GLN A 1156 -62.34 -25.00 23.55
CA GLN A 1156 -62.91 -26.29 23.10
C GLN A 1156 -64.46 -26.48 23.06
N ARG A 1157 -65.03 -26.74 21.85
CA ARG A 1157 -65.66 -28.04 21.41
C ARG A 1157 -66.20 -27.98 19.93
N PRO A 1158 -66.55 -29.11 19.24
CA PRO A 1158 -66.41 -29.19 17.76
C PRO A 1158 -67.56 -29.86 16.92
N SER A 1159 -67.30 -30.02 15.60
CA SER A 1159 -67.79 -31.06 14.63
C SER A 1159 -69.07 -30.77 13.78
N PRO A 1160 -69.31 -31.46 12.62
CA PRO A 1160 -68.36 -31.78 11.52
C PRO A 1160 -68.91 -31.82 10.05
N SER A 1161 -67.96 -31.89 9.07
CA SER A 1161 -68.06 -32.58 7.74
C SER A 1161 -68.65 -31.82 6.49
N PRO A 1162 -68.59 -32.35 5.24
CA PRO A 1162 -67.54 -32.07 4.22
C PRO A 1162 -68.16 -31.71 2.81
N PRO A 1163 -67.58 -31.93 1.58
CA PRO A 1163 -66.25 -32.39 1.12
C PRO A 1163 -65.44 -31.47 0.13
N PRO A 1164 -65.31 -31.64 -1.23
CA PRO A 1164 -63.95 -31.62 -1.82
C PRO A 1164 -63.63 -30.67 -3.05
N PRO A 1165 -62.33 -30.51 -3.43
CA PRO A 1165 -61.82 -29.52 -4.41
C PRO A 1165 -61.09 -30.12 -5.66
N PRO A 1166 -60.66 -29.26 -6.62
CA PRO A 1166 -59.37 -29.46 -7.31
C PRO A 1166 -58.46 -28.19 -7.31
N ARG A 1167 -57.63 -27.95 -8.35
CA ARG A 1167 -56.52 -26.95 -8.40
C ARG A 1167 -56.21 -26.39 -9.81
N TRP A 1168 -55.37 -25.34 -9.86
CA TRP A 1168 -54.62 -24.74 -11.01
C TRP A 1168 -53.87 -25.77 -11.91
N PRO A 1169 -53.52 -25.47 -13.21
CA PRO A 1169 -52.44 -24.55 -13.65
C PRO A 1169 -52.66 -23.83 -15.02
N GLY A 1170 -51.61 -23.35 -15.73
CA GLY A 1170 -51.73 -22.65 -17.03
C GLY A 1170 -50.48 -22.61 -17.94
N LEU A 1171 -50.52 -21.70 -18.95
CA LEU A 1171 -49.49 -21.32 -19.95
C LEU A 1171 -49.16 -22.26 -21.15
N LYS A 1172 -49.64 -21.93 -22.38
CA LYS A 1172 -48.83 -21.50 -23.58
C LYS A 1172 -49.47 -21.67 -25.00
N ARG A 1173 -49.44 -20.56 -25.77
CA ARG A 1173 -49.10 -20.40 -27.23
C ARG A 1173 -49.98 -20.92 -28.40
N LYS A 1174 -50.31 -19.95 -29.29
CA LYS A 1174 -50.11 -19.89 -30.79
C LYS A 1174 -51.31 -20.11 -31.77
N ARG A 1175 -51.62 -19.04 -32.57
CA ARG A 1175 -52.19 -18.99 -33.95
C ARG A 1175 -53.65 -19.53 -34.15
N GLU A 1176 -54.43 -19.16 -35.18
CA GLU A 1176 -54.22 -18.38 -36.43
C GLU A 1176 -55.54 -17.75 -37.02
N VAL A 1177 -55.42 -16.65 -37.81
CA VAL A 1177 -56.27 -16.19 -38.96
C VAL A 1177 -57.76 -15.77 -38.83
N GLY A 1178 -58.14 -14.69 -39.55
CA GLY A 1178 -59.51 -14.17 -39.83
C GLY A 1178 -59.90 -12.96 -38.95
N GLY A 1179 -60.49 -11.82 -39.40
CA GLY A 1179 -61.11 -11.41 -40.68
C GLY A 1179 -62.60 -11.04 -40.46
N ALA A 1180 -63.20 -9.92 -40.92
CA ALA A 1180 -62.72 -8.73 -41.62
C ALA A 1180 -63.75 -7.55 -41.52
N GLN A 1181 -63.40 -6.33 -41.98
CA GLN A 1181 -64.29 -5.15 -42.27
C GLN A 1181 -65.02 -4.52 -41.04
N GLN A 1182 -65.54 -3.27 -40.99
CA GLN A 1182 -65.43 -1.92 -41.63
C GLN A 1182 -66.21 -0.95 -40.65
N GLN A 1183 -66.22 0.41 -40.61
CA GLN A 1183 -65.69 1.63 -41.26
C GLN A 1183 -65.81 2.79 -40.19
N GLY A 1184 -65.47 4.08 -40.32
CA GLY A 1184 -64.85 4.95 -41.35
C GLY A 1184 -64.93 6.45 -40.91
N GLN A 1185 -64.26 7.38 -41.63
CA GLN A 1185 -64.39 8.88 -41.56
C GLN A 1185 -63.92 9.61 -40.26
N GLU A 1186 -63.38 10.86 -40.24
CA GLU A 1186 -62.89 11.79 -41.29
C GLU A 1186 -61.93 12.93 -40.77
N ALA A 1187 -61.20 13.59 -41.69
CA ALA A 1187 -60.67 14.99 -41.68
C ALA A 1187 -59.53 15.49 -40.71
N ALA A 1188 -58.89 16.62 -41.10
CA ALA A 1188 -57.73 17.35 -40.49
C ALA A 1188 -57.56 18.76 -41.17
N PRO A 1189 -56.41 19.53 -41.15
CA PRO A 1189 -55.51 19.95 -40.05
C PRO A 1189 -55.34 21.51 -39.74
N PRO A 1190 -54.33 22.34 -40.20
CA PRO A 1190 -53.64 23.41 -39.41
C PRO A 1190 -53.61 24.83 -40.11
N PRO A 1191 -52.62 25.81 -40.02
CA PRO A 1191 -51.40 26.06 -39.18
C PRO A 1191 -51.10 27.57 -38.75
N ALA A 1192 -49.89 27.85 -38.20
CA ALA A 1192 -49.06 29.11 -38.33
C ALA A 1192 -49.41 30.41 -37.50
N LYS A 1193 -48.57 31.48 -37.30
CA LYS A 1193 -47.09 31.78 -37.25
C LYS A 1193 -46.81 33.27 -36.79
N VAL A 1194 -45.74 33.55 -35.98
CA VAL A 1194 -44.82 34.77 -36.01
C VAL A 1194 -45.45 36.18 -35.65
N PRO A 1195 -44.77 37.36 -35.36
CA PRO A 1195 -43.34 37.79 -35.14
C PRO A 1195 -42.94 38.66 -33.87
N ALA A 1196 -41.63 38.66 -33.53
CA ALA A 1196 -40.61 39.73 -33.27
C ALA A 1196 -40.78 41.04 -32.38
N GLN A 1197 -39.59 41.59 -32.01
CA GLN A 1197 -39.21 42.99 -31.57
C GLN A 1197 -39.56 43.49 -30.13
N GLU A 1198 -38.84 44.40 -29.44
CA GLU A 1198 -37.40 44.85 -29.41
C GLU A 1198 -37.13 45.82 -28.19
N ALA A 1199 -35.86 46.10 -27.83
CA ALA A 1199 -35.36 47.22 -26.97
C ALA A 1199 -35.75 47.28 -25.44
N SER A 1200 -35.11 48.05 -24.51
CA SER A 1200 -33.69 48.44 -24.31
C SER A 1200 -33.43 49.20 -22.96
N ALA A 1201 -32.41 48.80 -22.15
CA ALA A 1201 -31.62 49.62 -21.19
C ALA A 1201 -32.34 50.32 -19.97
N PRO A 1202 -31.63 50.99 -19.01
CA PRO A 1202 -30.32 50.75 -18.35
C PRO A 1202 -30.33 50.80 -16.77
N CYS A 1203 -29.18 50.50 -16.13
CA CYS A 1203 -28.80 50.76 -14.71
C CYS A 1203 -29.59 49.98 -13.61
N SER A 1204 -29.05 49.72 -12.40
CA SER A 1204 -27.99 50.41 -11.64
C SER A 1204 -27.17 49.54 -10.66
N LEU A 1205 -25.88 49.89 -10.51
CA LEU A 1205 -25.05 49.93 -9.29
C LEU A 1205 -25.25 48.92 -8.13
N VAL A 1206 -24.22 48.09 -7.92
CA VAL A 1206 -23.47 47.86 -6.66
C VAL A 1206 -24.25 47.60 -5.36
N GLN A 1207 -24.09 46.39 -4.82
CA GLN A 1207 -23.44 46.24 -3.52
C GLN A 1207 -22.63 44.93 -3.42
N TYR A 1208 -21.47 44.99 -2.75
CA TYR A 1208 -20.80 43.81 -2.20
C TYR A 1208 -21.58 43.35 -0.95
N ASP A 1209 -21.56 42.06 -0.67
CA ASP A 1209 -21.20 41.55 0.65
C ASP A 1209 -20.60 40.14 0.49
N SER A 1210 -19.84 39.70 1.49
CA SER A 1210 -19.06 38.45 1.48
C SER A 1210 -19.39 37.57 2.68
N ASP A 1211 -19.53 36.27 2.43
CA ASP A 1211 -19.34 35.17 3.38
C ASP A 1211 -18.84 33.93 2.60
#